data_AF-A0AAX0L3M8-F1
#
_entry.id   AF-A0AAX0L3M8-F1
#
_cell.length_a   1.000
_cell.length_b   1.000
_cell.length_c   1.000
_cell.angle_alpha   90.00
_cell.angle_beta   90.00
_cell.angle_gamma   90.00
#
_symmetry.space_group_name_H-M   'P 1'
#
loop_
_entity.id
_entity.type
_entity.pdbx_description
1 polymer ?
#
loop_
_entity_poly.entity_id
_entity_poly.type
_entity_poly.pdbx_seq_one_letter_code
_entity_poly.pdbx_strand_id
1 'polypeptide(L)'
;MPLLVLAIAVLVLHRLAGDVIPARVAADIGAASPRALLLALSATTASYLAIAFYDVISLGAVAPVIVRPRTAYLIGAAGYAISNLLGVSYLTGGAVRLRTYVAAGVPFHRAALALGTSWSGFWTGLAALLGLLMLFHPKGLSGVLPIAPALESLTGIAMLLALGALMVMLGRTSRHLSWRGIEADLPRASTASLLMLAGMADLLFASLTLWVLLPPDLGGNFAYFFVIFMAAIGLGIASHSPGGLGVFEATVIAGLGAGARSDLLAALVLYRVVYTLYPFLMATLGLAAGWLWAQRHRLDGAADLALAVMGPLIPPLASGVSLVAGVVLLLSGSVPAEGTRLDLLRDVLPLPLVEFSHLTASVTGVLLIVLARGLFQRLTRAWIMALILLSIGIVTSLVRGLEWEQAATMVIAGALLIVFRQAFYRVQDASVFRLDLRWFVSVTALVVAITWIGFFAYKHVEYRDALWWQFAWKGEASRFLRGTVGASVALAIIALGSILSSRKRLRPRQDIPQAVRDILARSDDAEAQLSLMGDKEVLLDPEGRAFIAYADTGRALIARADPVGEEEAATDLIWALREKADRMGRLCAFYGVSPRYLPVFLDMGLSIVKIGETARIDLSTFTLDGPKKKNFRYALSKGRRDGYRFEILPAAEVPAHLPELRAISDAWLAQKQGEEKSFALGAFTEDYIVNFDIAVLRDPDGAIIAFANLMNGAGVEICIDLMRYDGRCPGWGMNQLFTEMILWAQAQGFRWFRLGNAPFSGIERHRLASIWHRLGGFLYEHGERIYSFEGLRSFKEKWDPVWSPHYLASPGGLGVPRVLYEVNVLISGGVRGLVRRDSKERSG
;
A
#
# COMPACT_ATOMS: atom_id res chain seq x y z
N MET A 1 8.89 -1.02 19.03
CA MET A 1 8.72 0.32 19.61
C MET A 1 7.26 0.67 19.89
N PRO A 2 6.30 0.75 18.93
CA PRO A 2 4.94 1.21 19.23
C PRO A 2 4.18 0.35 20.25
N LEU A 3 4.31 -0.98 20.17
CA LEU A 3 3.69 -1.90 21.14
C LEU A 3 4.25 -1.77 22.56
N LEU A 4 5.56 -1.50 22.68
CA LEU A 4 6.20 -1.28 23.97
C LEU A 4 5.65 0.00 24.61
N VAL A 5 5.51 1.07 23.82
CA VAL A 5 4.96 2.34 24.32
C VAL A 5 3.49 2.19 24.69
N LEU A 6 2.69 1.47 23.90
CA LEU A 6 1.30 1.16 24.27
C LEU A 6 1.23 0.35 25.57
N ALA A 7 2.07 -0.68 25.74
CA ALA A 7 2.13 -1.47 26.96
C ALA A 7 2.51 -0.61 28.18
N ILE A 8 3.50 0.28 28.04
CA ILE A 8 3.87 1.24 29.08
C ILE A 8 2.70 2.17 29.40
N ALA A 9 2.02 2.70 28.38
CA ALA A 9 0.88 3.60 28.58
C ALA A 9 -0.28 2.92 29.33
N VAL A 10 -0.60 1.67 28.97
CA VAL A 10 -1.61 0.86 29.68
C VAL A 10 -1.18 0.58 31.12
N LEU A 11 0.10 0.26 31.36
CA LEU A 11 0.63 0.07 32.72
C LEU A 11 0.55 1.34 33.56
N VAL A 12 0.87 2.50 32.95
CA VAL A 12 0.78 3.80 33.61
C VAL A 12 -0.67 4.14 33.92
N LEU A 13 -1.59 3.99 32.97
CA LEU A 13 -3.02 4.19 33.20
C LEU A 13 -3.56 3.26 34.29
N HIS A 14 -3.12 2.00 34.31
CA HIS A 14 -3.53 1.04 35.34
C HIS A 14 -3.09 1.48 36.74
N ARG A 15 -1.87 2.00 36.87
CA ARG A 15 -1.38 2.55 38.15
C ARG A 15 -2.11 3.83 38.53
N LEU A 16 -2.29 4.76 37.59
CA LEU A 16 -2.92 6.05 37.86
C LEU A 16 -4.40 5.89 38.22
N ALA A 17 -5.13 5.01 37.53
CA ALA A 17 -6.56 4.77 37.76
C ALA A 17 -6.84 3.70 38.84
N GLY A 18 -5.81 3.22 39.54
CA GLY A 18 -5.92 2.14 40.53
C GLY A 18 -7.03 2.36 41.57
N ASP A 19 -7.23 3.61 41.99
CA ASP A 19 -8.17 4.00 43.04
C ASP A 19 -9.54 4.48 42.51
N VAL A 20 -9.74 4.56 41.18
CA VAL A 20 -10.98 5.08 40.60
C VAL A 20 -12.07 4.02 40.51
N ILE A 21 -13.26 4.30 41.04
CA ILE A 21 -14.41 3.38 40.94
C ILE A 21 -15.11 3.55 39.57
N PRO A 22 -15.19 2.49 38.73
CA PRO A 22 -15.78 2.59 37.39
C PRO A 22 -17.23 3.09 37.36
N ALA A 23 -18.04 2.69 38.35
CA ALA A 23 -19.44 3.14 38.47
C ALA A 23 -19.55 4.66 38.63
N ARG A 24 -18.58 5.30 39.30
CA ARG A 24 -18.54 6.77 39.42
C ARG A 24 -18.21 7.44 38.10
N VAL A 25 -17.31 6.87 37.30
CA VAL A 25 -16.99 7.38 35.96
C VAL A 25 -18.23 7.35 35.06
N ALA A 26 -19.00 6.26 35.07
CA ALA A 26 -20.24 6.16 34.31
C ALA A 26 -21.30 7.18 34.78
N ALA A 27 -21.43 7.38 36.09
CA ALA A 27 -22.30 8.41 36.66
C ALA A 27 -21.87 9.83 36.27
N ASP A 28 -20.57 10.12 36.30
CA ASP A 28 -19.99 11.42 35.91
C ASP A 28 -20.21 11.71 34.41
N ILE A 29 -20.13 10.69 33.56
CA ILE A 29 -20.49 10.80 32.12
C ILE A 29 -21.98 11.14 31.97
N GLY A 30 -22.86 10.45 32.70
CA GLY A 30 -24.31 10.70 32.67
C GLY A 30 -24.72 12.06 33.25
N ALA A 31 -23.95 12.58 34.21
CA ALA A 31 -24.15 13.87 34.85
C ALA A 31 -23.48 15.04 34.10
N ALA A 32 -22.85 14.79 32.94
CA ALA A 32 -22.14 15.81 32.19
C ALA A 32 -23.06 16.97 31.79
N SER A 33 -22.60 18.20 32.01
CA SER A 33 -23.38 19.41 31.74
C SER A 33 -23.75 19.52 30.26
N PRO A 34 -25.04 19.65 29.89
CA PRO A 34 -25.45 19.82 28.49
C PRO A 34 -24.81 21.05 27.83
N ARG A 35 -24.59 22.12 28.61
CA ARG A 35 -23.90 23.33 28.12
C ARG A 35 -22.45 23.04 27.78
N ALA A 36 -21.74 22.28 28.61
CA ALA A 36 -20.36 21.88 28.36
C ALA A 36 -20.27 20.98 27.12
N LEU A 37 -21.20 20.04 26.95
CA LEU A 37 -21.27 19.18 25.76
C LEU A 37 -21.52 19.97 24.48
N LEU A 38 -22.46 20.93 24.49
CA LEU A 38 -22.74 21.79 23.33
C LEU A 38 -21.53 22.68 22.96
N LEU A 39 -20.83 23.23 23.95
CA LEU A 39 -19.61 24.00 23.73
C LEU A 39 -18.45 23.12 23.24
N ALA A 40 -18.32 21.89 23.73
CA ALA A 40 -17.33 20.94 23.24
C ALA A 40 -17.61 20.54 21.77
N LEU A 41 -18.88 20.32 21.41
CA LEU A 41 -19.30 20.04 20.04
C LEU A 41 -19.04 21.22 19.09
N SER A 42 -19.32 22.45 19.53
CA SER A 42 -19.07 23.65 18.72
C SER A 42 -17.58 23.91 18.55
N ALA A 43 -16.79 23.77 19.61
CA ALA A 43 -15.33 23.85 19.55
C ALA A 43 -14.75 22.78 18.62
N THR A 44 -15.18 21.52 18.74
CA THR A 44 -14.74 20.45 17.83
C THR A 44 -15.10 20.75 16.39
N THR A 45 -16.32 21.24 16.14
CA THR A 45 -16.74 21.63 14.79
C THR A 45 -15.82 22.73 14.26
N ALA A 46 -15.54 23.77 15.03
CA ALA A 46 -14.62 24.84 14.64
C ALA A 46 -13.19 24.35 14.36
N SER A 47 -12.65 23.43 15.18
CA SER A 47 -11.36 22.78 14.93
C SER A 47 -11.37 22.00 13.61
N TYR A 48 -12.38 21.17 13.35
CA TYR A 48 -12.46 20.40 12.11
C TYR A 48 -12.71 21.26 10.88
N LEU A 49 -13.43 22.37 11.01
CA LEU A 49 -13.53 23.37 9.95
C LEU A 49 -12.13 23.93 9.63
N ALA A 50 -11.36 24.32 10.66
CA ALA A 50 -10.02 24.88 10.51
C ALA A 50 -9.02 23.86 9.92
N ILE A 51 -9.02 22.61 10.39
CA ILE A 51 -8.10 21.58 9.89
C ILE A 51 -8.41 21.19 8.44
N ALA A 52 -9.69 21.20 8.03
CA ALA A 52 -10.08 20.97 6.64
C ALA A 52 -9.60 22.08 5.68
N PHE A 53 -9.41 23.32 6.18
CA PHE A 53 -8.82 24.41 5.39
C PHE A 53 -7.34 24.18 5.06
N TYR A 54 -6.63 23.33 5.79
CA TYR A 54 -5.23 23.03 5.48
C TYR A 54 -5.07 22.52 4.05
N ASP A 55 -5.96 21.61 3.64
CA ASP A 55 -5.99 21.03 2.29
C ASP A 55 -6.39 22.06 1.23
N VAL A 56 -7.31 22.97 1.55
CA VAL A 56 -7.71 24.06 0.64
C VAL A 56 -6.53 24.99 0.36
N ILE A 57 -5.81 25.38 1.41
CA ILE A 57 -4.67 26.28 1.31
C ILE A 57 -3.48 25.59 0.63
N SER A 58 -3.17 24.35 1.01
CA SER A 58 -2.01 23.64 0.46
C SER A 58 -2.20 23.23 -1.00
N LEU A 59 -3.37 22.72 -1.38
CA LEU A 59 -3.68 22.42 -2.78
C LEU A 59 -3.84 23.69 -3.61
N GLY A 60 -4.42 24.76 -3.05
CA GLY A 60 -4.48 26.05 -3.72
C GLY A 60 -3.09 26.62 -4.05
N ALA A 61 -2.09 26.34 -3.21
CA ALA A 61 -0.72 26.77 -3.46
C ALA A 61 0.04 25.89 -4.47
N VAL A 62 -0.17 24.56 -4.43
CA VAL A 62 0.63 23.59 -5.20
C VAL A 62 -0.05 23.14 -6.50
N ALA A 63 -1.38 23.16 -6.56
CA ALA A 63 -2.19 22.65 -7.66
C ALA A 63 -3.50 23.48 -7.88
N PRO A 64 -3.42 24.82 -8.06
CA PRO A 64 -4.57 25.74 -8.04
C PRO A 64 -5.68 25.47 -9.08
N VAL A 65 -5.38 24.73 -10.15
CA VAL A 65 -6.31 24.51 -11.28
C VAL A 65 -6.91 23.10 -11.28
N ILE A 66 -6.32 22.16 -10.53
CA ILE A 66 -6.65 20.74 -10.63
C ILE A 66 -7.82 20.40 -9.69
N VAL A 67 -7.81 20.91 -8.46
CA VAL A 67 -8.80 20.56 -7.43
C VAL A 67 -9.56 21.80 -6.99
N ARG A 68 -10.90 21.76 -7.10
CA ARG A 68 -11.76 22.84 -6.61
C ARG A 68 -11.66 22.98 -5.08
N PRO A 69 -11.71 24.20 -4.51
CA PRO A 69 -11.61 24.41 -3.06
C PRO A 69 -12.60 23.60 -2.22
N ARG A 70 -13.85 23.48 -2.67
CA ARG A 70 -14.87 22.66 -1.98
C ARG A 70 -14.50 21.18 -1.91
N THR A 71 -13.87 20.69 -2.97
CA THR A 71 -13.40 19.30 -3.06
C THR A 71 -12.18 19.07 -2.16
N ALA A 72 -11.22 20.00 -2.17
CA ALA A 72 -10.08 19.97 -1.27
C ALA A 72 -10.51 19.95 0.21
N TYR A 73 -11.51 20.77 0.55
CA TYR A 73 -12.11 20.81 1.88
C TYR A 73 -12.70 19.46 2.30
N LEU A 74 -13.49 18.81 1.43
CA LEU A 74 -14.06 17.49 1.69
C LEU A 74 -12.97 16.43 1.91
N ILE A 75 -11.92 16.44 1.07
CA ILE A 75 -10.80 15.50 1.18
C ILE A 75 -10.05 15.69 2.50
N GLY A 76 -9.81 16.94 2.90
CA GLY A 76 -9.21 17.29 4.18
C GLY A 76 -10.06 16.81 5.35
N ALA A 77 -11.33 17.21 5.40
CA ALA A 77 -12.25 16.84 6.48
C ALA A 77 -12.35 15.32 6.66
N ALA A 78 -12.57 14.57 5.58
CA ALA A 78 -12.63 13.11 5.64
C ALA A 78 -11.28 12.49 6.03
N GLY A 79 -10.18 13.00 5.47
CA GLY A 79 -8.82 12.53 5.76
C GLY A 79 -8.44 12.69 7.23
N TYR A 80 -8.71 13.85 7.84
CA TYR A 80 -8.43 14.11 9.25
C TYR A 80 -9.38 13.34 10.18
N ALA A 81 -10.66 13.18 9.82
CA ALA A 81 -11.58 12.35 10.59
C ALA A 81 -11.16 10.87 10.63
N ILE A 82 -10.69 10.32 9.49
CA ILE A 82 -10.12 8.97 9.42
C ILE A 82 -8.83 8.89 10.25
N SER A 83 -7.97 9.91 10.14
CA SER A 83 -6.69 9.99 10.83
C SER A 83 -6.85 9.94 12.35
N ASN A 84 -7.79 10.73 12.88
CA ASN A 84 -8.05 10.81 14.32
C ASN A 84 -8.70 9.53 14.85
N LEU A 85 -9.56 8.86 14.06
CA LEU A 85 -10.16 7.58 14.44
C LEU A 85 -9.17 6.42 14.45
N LEU A 86 -8.46 6.20 13.33
CA LEU A 86 -7.62 5.02 13.14
C LEU A 86 -6.21 5.18 13.74
N GLY A 87 -5.77 6.41 13.97
CA GLY A 87 -4.41 6.72 14.38
C GLY A 87 -3.38 6.59 13.27
N VAL A 88 -2.10 6.74 13.66
CA VAL A 88 -0.95 6.67 12.75
C VAL A 88 -1.14 7.61 11.56
N SER A 89 -1.35 8.89 11.86
CA SER A 89 -1.84 9.93 10.93
C SER A 89 -1.08 10.02 9.60
N TYR A 90 0.22 9.69 9.62
CA TYR A 90 1.06 9.62 8.42
C TYR A 90 0.68 8.50 7.43
N LEU A 91 0.20 7.36 7.92
CA LEU A 91 -0.06 6.16 7.13
C LEU A 91 -1.55 5.95 6.79
N THR A 92 -2.45 6.53 7.58
CA THR A 92 -3.90 6.41 7.38
C THR A 92 -4.45 7.64 6.64
N GLY A 93 -4.69 8.75 7.34
CA GLY A 93 -5.23 9.98 6.78
C GLY A 93 -4.39 10.56 5.65
N GLY A 94 -3.06 10.62 5.83
CA GLY A 94 -2.14 11.10 4.79
C GLY A 94 -2.16 10.25 3.52
N ALA A 95 -2.23 8.92 3.65
CA ALA A 95 -2.30 8.03 2.50
C ALA A 95 -3.64 8.11 1.75
N VAL A 96 -4.75 8.28 2.49
CA VAL A 96 -6.08 8.48 1.91
C VAL A 96 -6.13 9.80 1.14
N ARG A 97 -5.66 10.89 1.74
CA ARG A 97 -5.57 12.21 1.08
C ARG A 97 -4.71 12.14 -0.18
N LEU A 98 -3.51 11.56 -0.09
CA LEU A 98 -2.59 11.39 -1.23
C LEU A 98 -3.23 10.60 -2.38
N ARG A 99 -3.89 9.47 -2.09
CA ARG A 99 -4.60 8.67 -3.11
C ARG A 99 -5.74 9.45 -3.74
N THR A 100 -6.45 10.25 -2.95
CA THR A 100 -7.59 11.02 -3.43
C THR A 100 -7.15 12.21 -4.29
N TYR A 101 -6.03 12.87 -3.94
CA TYR A 101 -5.43 13.90 -4.79
C TYR A 101 -4.98 13.33 -6.14
N VAL A 102 -4.32 12.17 -6.13
CA VAL A 102 -3.88 11.51 -7.37
C VAL A 102 -5.08 11.07 -8.22
N ALA A 103 -6.14 10.54 -7.60
CA ALA A 103 -7.39 10.22 -8.28
C ALA A 103 -8.09 11.46 -8.86
N ALA A 104 -7.93 12.62 -8.22
CA ALA A 104 -8.39 13.90 -8.74
C ALA A 104 -7.49 14.51 -9.83
N GLY A 105 -6.45 13.79 -10.28
CA GLY A 105 -5.54 14.23 -11.35
C GLY A 105 -4.30 15.00 -10.88
N VAL A 106 -4.06 15.15 -9.57
CA VAL A 106 -2.85 15.82 -9.07
C VAL A 106 -1.64 14.88 -9.20
N PRO A 107 -0.56 15.29 -9.89
CA PRO A 107 0.66 14.49 -9.96
C PRO A 107 1.20 14.12 -8.58
N PHE A 108 1.70 12.89 -8.41
CA PHE A 108 2.11 12.36 -7.11
C PHE A 108 3.09 13.28 -6.35
N HIS A 109 4.07 13.88 -7.02
CA HIS A 109 5.05 14.76 -6.39
C HIS A 109 4.40 16.04 -5.83
N ARG A 110 3.44 16.64 -6.55
CA ARG A 110 2.65 17.78 -6.09
C ARG A 110 1.69 17.41 -4.98
N ALA A 111 1.06 16.24 -5.07
CA ALA A 111 0.18 15.72 -4.04
C ALA A 111 0.94 15.47 -2.72
N ALA A 112 2.16 14.90 -2.80
CA ALA A 112 3.03 14.71 -1.65
C ALA A 112 3.54 16.04 -1.07
N LEU A 113 3.90 17.01 -1.94
CA LEU A 113 4.28 18.35 -1.52
C LEU A 113 3.11 19.04 -0.80
N ALA A 114 1.90 19.02 -1.35
CA ALA A 114 0.71 19.59 -0.71
C ALA A 114 0.41 18.95 0.65
N LEU A 115 0.61 17.64 0.79
CA LEU A 115 0.50 16.96 2.08
C LEU A 115 1.58 17.45 3.06
N GLY A 116 2.85 17.54 2.64
CA GLY A 116 3.94 18.07 3.46
C GLY A 116 3.73 19.53 3.86
N THR A 117 3.27 20.38 2.94
CA THR A 117 2.93 21.78 3.19
C THR A 117 1.77 21.90 4.16
N SER A 118 0.75 21.03 4.10
CA SER A 118 -0.34 21.07 5.08
C SER A 118 0.15 20.80 6.51
N TRP A 119 1.13 19.91 6.68
CA TRP A 119 1.71 19.61 7.99
C TRP A 119 2.53 20.75 8.58
N SER A 120 3.08 21.64 7.75
CA SER A 120 3.81 22.79 8.29
C SER A 120 2.87 23.74 9.06
N GLY A 121 1.59 23.83 8.67
CA GLY A 121 0.59 24.64 9.37
C GLY A 121 0.38 24.24 10.83
N PHE A 122 0.38 22.93 11.12
CA PHE A 122 0.31 22.42 12.50
C PHE A 122 1.50 22.92 13.34
N TRP A 123 2.73 22.75 12.83
CA TRP A 123 3.94 23.10 13.56
C TRP A 123 4.14 24.60 13.71
N THR A 124 3.86 25.39 12.67
CA THR A 124 3.94 26.86 12.75
C THR A 124 2.84 27.43 13.63
N GLY A 125 1.62 26.88 13.56
CA GLY A 125 0.51 27.25 14.44
C GLY A 125 0.80 26.91 15.91
N LEU A 126 1.36 25.74 16.18
CA LEU A 126 1.80 25.32 17.51
C LEU A 126 2.87 26.27 18.06
N ALA A 127 3.90 26.54 17.27
CA ALA A 127 4.98 27.44 17.68
C ALA A 127 4.46 28.88 17.94
N ALA A 128 3.51 29.36 17.14
CA ALA A 128 2.89 30.67 17.33
C ALA A 128 2.07 30.73 18.63
N LEU A 129 1.21 29.72 18.88
CA LEU A 129 0.41 29.67 20.10
C LEU A 129 1.27 29.52 21.35
N LEU A 130 2.24 28.60 21.36
CA LEU A 130 3.16 28.45 22.49
C LEU A 130 3.96 29.72 22.73
N GLY A 131 4.50 30.35 21.68
CA GLY A 131 5.22 31.61 21.78
C GLY A 131 4.39 32.73 22.39
N LEU A 132 3.12 32.87 21.96
CA LEU A 132 2.19 33.85 22.51
C LEU A 132 1.82 33.54 23.97
N LEU A 133 1.51 32.28 24.29
CA LEU A 133 1.13 31.88 25.65
C LEU A 133 2.29 32.06 26.63
N MET A 134 3.52 31.71 26.25
CA MET A 134 4.71 31.88 27.09
C MET A 134 5.08 33.35 27.30
N LEU A 135 4.79 34.22 26.32
CA LEU A 135 5.00 35.67 26.43
C LEU A 135 3.96 36.34 27.32
N PHE A 136 2.67 36.04 27.14
CA PHE A 136 1.57 36.74 27.83
C PHE A 136 1.15 36.07 29.15
N HIS A 137 1.45 34.79 29.33
CA HIS A 137 1.12 34.02 30.53
C HIS A 137 2.34 33.20 31.02
N PRO A 138 3.43 33.84 31.51
CA PRO A 138 4.70 33.21 31.87
C PRO A 138 4.66 32.42 33.20
N LYS A 139 3.53 31.80 33.50
CA LYS A 139 3.31 30.87 34.62
C LYS A 139 2.73 29.54 34.13
N GLY A 140 2.87 29.24 32.84
CA GLY A 140 2.41 27.99 32.25
C GLY A 140 3.46 26.90 32.45
N LEU A 141 4.59 27.03 31.74
CA LEU A 141 5.66 26.04 31.75
C LEU A 141 6.50 26.08 33.03
N SER A 142 6.74 27.26 33.60
CA SER A 142 7.40 27.45 34.89
C SER A 142 6.60 26.89 36.07
N GLY A 143 5.34 26.51 35.86
CA GLY A 143 4.51 25.81 36.86
C GLY A 143 4.75 24.29 36.90
N VAL A 144 5.35 23.71 35.86
CA VAL A 144 5.63 22.26 35.74
C VAL A 144 7.13 21.97 35.82
N LEU A 145 7.94 22.81 35.18
CA LEU A 145 9.38 22.68 35.13
C LEU A 145 10.03 23.72 36.05
N PRO A 146 11.18 23.39 36.67
CA PRO A 146 11.94 24.31 37.52
C PRO A 146 12.69 25.35 36.67
N ILE A 147 11.96 26.15 35.90
CA ILE A 147 12.47 27.23 35.06
C ILE A 147 11.94 28.57 35.55
N ALA A 148 12.75 29.63 35.43
CA ALA A 148 12.31 30.97 35.79
C ALA A 148 11.24 31.48 34.80
N PRO A 149 10.17 32.17 35.27
CA PRO A 149 9.16 32.83 34.41
C PRO A 149 9.76 33.75 33.33
N ALA A 150 10.88 34.41 33.65
CA ALA A 150 11.60 35.24 32.70
C ALA A 150 12.21 34.43 31.55
N LEU A 151 12.71 33.22 31.83
CA LEU A 151 13.24 32.32 30.81
C LEU A 151 12.12 31.80 29.91
N GLU A 152 10.94 31.49 30.48
CA GLU A 152 9.74 31.13 29.72
C GLU A 152 9.35 32.24 28.74
N SER A 153 9.27 33.49 29.22
CA SER A 153 8.97 34.67 28.38
C SER A 153 10.01 34.86 27.26
N LEU A 154 11.30 34.74 27.59
CA LEU A 154 12.40 34.85 26.61
C LEU A 154 12.33 33.77 25.54
N THR A 155 12.01 32.53 25.92
CA THR A 155 11.81 31.44 24.95
C THR A 155 10.60 31.71 24.04
N GLY A 156 9.51 32.25 24.59
CA GLY A 156 8.35 32.66 23.79
C GLY A 156 8.68 33.75 22.77
N ILE A 157 9.42 34.79 23.17
CA ILE A 157 9.91 35.84 22.28
C ILE A 157 10.81 35.26 21.19
N ALA A 158 11.75 34.39 21.55
CA ALA A 158 12.66 33.76 20.58
C ALA A 158 11.90 32.93 19.54
N MET A 159 10.86 32.18 19.94
CA MET A 159 10.00 31.42 19.01
C MET A 159 9.24 32.35 18.05
N LEU A 160 8.66 33.45 18.55
CA LEU A 160 7.93 34.42 17.73
C LEU A 160 8.86 35.15 16.75
N LEU A 161 10.07 35.53 17.18
CA LEU A 161 11.08 36.13 16.32
C LEU A 161 11.57 35.15 15.24
N ALA A 162 11.76 33.88 15.58
CA ALA A 162 12.13 32.84 14.61
C ALA A 162 11.02 32.63 13.56
N LEU A 163 9.75 32.65 13.96
CA LEU A 163 8.61 32.61 13.04
C LEU A 163 8.54 33.86 12.15
N GLY A 164 8.78 35.05 12.73
CA GLY A 164 8.87 36.29 11.96
C GLY A 164 9.99 36.25 10.91
N ALA A 165 11.18 35.80 11.30
CA ALA A 165 12.31 35.59 10.40
C ALA A 165 12.00 34.56 9.31
N LEU A 166 11.30 33.47 9.65
CA LEU A 166 10.82 32.48 8.69
C LEU A 166 9.87 33.11 7.66
N MET A 167 8.90 33.93 8.08
CA MET A 167 7.97 34.61 7.16
C MET A 167 8.70 35.60 6.24
N VAL A 168 9.65 36.35 6.78
CA VAL A 168 10.50 37.27 5.97
C VAL A 168 11.35 36.48 4.98
N MET A 169 11.92 35.35 5.39
CA MET A 169 12.71 34.47 4.54
C MET A 169 11.88 33.86 3.41
N LEU A 170 10.63 33.45 3.67
CA LEU A 170 9.73 32.92 2.64
C LEU A 170 9.35 34.01 1.62
N GLY A 171 9.21 35.26 2.06
CA GLY A 171 8.98 36.40 1.19
C GLY A 171 7.68 36.34 0.37
N ARG A 172 7.54 37.24 -0.61
CA ARG A 172 6.35 37.35 -1.48
C ARG A 172 6.39 36.42 -2.69
N THR A 173 7.58 36.03 -3.13
CA THR A 173 7.80 35.13 -4.27
C THR A 173 8.10 33.72 -3.78
N SER A 174 7.57 32.71 -4.47
CA SER A 174 7.89 31.31 -4.17
C SER A 174 9.39 31.10 -4.38
N ARG A 175 10.08 30.54 -3.37
CA ARG A 175 11.51 30.24 -3.45
C ARG A 175 11.71 28.77 -3.81
N HIS A 176 12.55 28.52 -4.82
CA HIS A 176 12.97 27.18 -5.19
C HIS A 176 14.05 26.69 -4.23
N LEU A 177 13.77 25.63 -3.47
CA LEU A 177 14.77 24.96 -2.65
C LEU A 177 15.21 23.69 -3.36
N SER A 178 16.50 23.57 -3.65
CA SER A 178 17.11 22.33 -4.14
C SER A 178 18.02 21.76 -3.05
N TRP A 179 17.60 20.67 -2.40
CA TRP A 179 18.39 19.99 -1.37
C TRP A 179 18.48 18.49 -1.67
N ARG A 180 19.71 17.98 -1.78
CA ARG A 180 20.01 16.55 -2.05
C ARG A 180 19.19 15.94 -3.21
N GLY A 181 18.97 16.73 -4.27
CA GLY A 181 18.23 16.30 -5.46
C GLY A 181 16.70 16.34 -5.35
N ILE A 182 16.16 16.82 -4.23
CA ILE A 182 14.73 17.16 -4.07
C ILE A 182 14.57 18.63 -4.41
N GLU A 183 13.84 18.92 -5.48
CA GLU A 183 13.44 20.28 -5.87
C GLU A 183 12.01 20.50 -5.35
N ALA A 184 11.84 21.50 -4.48
CA ALA A 184 10.54 21.85 -3.92
C ALA A 184 10.36 23.36 -3.88
N ASP A 185 9.18 23.80 -4.28
CA ASP A 185 8.78 25.20 -4.20
C ASP A 185 8.26 25.44 -2.80
N LEU A 186 8.96 26.30 -2.05
CA LEU A 186 8.52 26.69 -0.72
C LEU A 186 7.24 27.52 -0.82
N PRO A 187 6.32 27.36 0.16
CA PRO A 187 5.10 28.16 0.20
C PRO A 187 5.45 29.65 0.36
N ARG A 188 4.65 30.52 -0.25
CA ARG A 188 4.77 31.97 -0.05
C ARG A 188 4.46 32.33 1.41
N ALA A 189 4.96 33.47 1.88
CA ALA A 189 4.66 33.95 3.23
C ALA A 189 3.14 34.05 3.49
N SER A 190 2.35 34.44 2.48
CA SER A 190 0.88 34.49 2.60
C SER A 190 0.26 33.11 2.83
N THR A 191 0.68 32.08 2.08
CA THR A 191 0.25 30.69 2.25
C THR A 191 0.67 30.15 3.62
N ALA A 192 1.92 30.41 4.03
CA ALA A 192 2.44 29.96 5.31
C ALA A 192 1.73 30.64 6.49
N SER A 193 1.40 31.94 6.36
CA SER A 193 0.62 32.68 7.36
C SER A 193 -0.82 32.18 7.45
N LEU A 194 -1.48 31.90 6.32
CA LEU A 194 -2.82 31.32 6.31
C LEU A 194 -2.84 29.92 6.95
N LEU A 195 -1.85 29.08 6.66
CA LEU A 195 -1.69 27.77 7.28
C LEU A 195 -1.40 27.88 8.78
N MET A 196 -0.57 28.84 9.18
CA MET A 196 -0.29 29.12 10.59
C MET A 196 -1.57 29.54 11.31
N LEU A 197 -2.36 30.47 10.75
CA LEU A 197 -3.64 30.90 11.33
C LEU A 197 -4.65 29.75 11.43
N ALA A 198 -4.78 28.95 10.37
CA ALA A 198 -5.62 27.76 10.40
C ALA A 198 -5.15 26.77 11.48
N GLY A 199 -3.84 26.60 11.65
CA GLY A 199 -3.28 25.75 12.69
C GLY A 199 -3.43 26.28 14.10
N MET A 200 -3.33 27.60 14.31
CA MET A 200 -3.66 28.23 15.57
C MET A 200 -5.14 28.00 15.93
N ALA A 201 -6.04 28.20 14.98
CA ALA A 201 -7.47 27.97 15.19
C ALA A 201 -7.76 26.50 15.54
N ASP A 202 -7.21 25.56 14.77
CA ASP A 202 -7.37 24.13 15.01
C ASP A 202 -6.92 23.72 16.42
N LEU A 203 -5.66 24.03 16.78
CA LEU A 203 -5.08 23.66 18.08
C LEU A 203 -5.83 24.30 19.26
N LEU A 204 -6.22 25.57 19.11
CA LEU A 204 -6.98 26.28 20.13
C LEU A 204 -8.33 25.60 20.37
N PHE A 205 -9.11 25.36 19.32
CA PHE A 205 -10.43 24.76 19.45
C PHE A 205 -10.38 23.27 19.85
N ALA A 206 -9.34 22.53 19.42
CA ALA A 206 -9.09 21.17 19.88
C ALA A 206 -8.85 21.12 21.40
N SER A 207 -8.00 22.01 21.91
CA SER A 207 -7.74 22.11 23.35
C SER A 207 -8.99 22.59 24.13
N LEU A 208 -9.72 23.57 23.58
CA LEU A 208 -10.95 24.09 24.19
C LEU A 208 -12.00 23.00 24.37
N THR A 209 -12.07 22.05 23.43
CA THR A 209 -13.00 20.91 23.52
C THR A 209 -12.81 20.12 24.81
N LEU A 210 -11.56 19.76 25.16
CA LEU A 210 -11.30 19.06 26.42
C LEU A 210 -11.41 19.99 27.62
N TRP A 211 -10.94 21.24 27.51
CA TRP A 211 -10.94 22.21 28.61
C TRP A 211 -12.36 22.48 29.14
N VAL A 212 -13.35 22.61 28.26
CA VAL A 212 -14.75 22.85 28.65
C VAL A 212 -15.39 21.61 29.31
N LEU A 213 -14.89 20.41 29.01
CA LEU A 213 -15.35 19.17 29.65
C LEU A 213 -14.68 18.92 31.00
N LEU A 214 -13.59 19.61 31.32
CA LEU A 214 -12.90 19.45 32.59
C LEU A 214 -13.72 20.03 33.76
N PRO A 215 -13.58 19.43 34.95
CA PRO A 215 -14.04 20.04 36.19
C PRO A 215 -13.48 21.47 36.38
N PRO A 216 -14.29 22.44 36.86
CA PRO A 216 -13.88 23.85 36.96
C PRO A 216 -12.62 24.09 37.78
N ASP A 217 -12.36 23.22 38.76
CA ASP A 217 -11.20 23.28 39.65
C ASP A 217 -9.90 22.77 38.99
N LEU A 218 -10.00 21.89 37.98
CA LEU A 218 -8.86 21.45 37.16
C LEU A 218 -8.60 22.37 35.96
N GLY A 219 -9.61 23.12 35.51
CA GLY A 219 -9.55 24.00 34.34
C GLY A 219 -8.96 25.40 34.58
N GLY A 220 -8.54 25.74 35.80
CA GLY A 220 -8.34 27.14 36.23
C GLY A 220 -7.42 28.02 35.35
N ASN A 221 -6.35 27.47 34.76
CA ASN A 221 -5.46 28.22 33.87
C ASN A 221 -5.38 27.56 32.49
N PHE A 222 -6.00 28.19 31.49
CA PHE A 222 -6.01 27.69 30.11
C PHE A 222 -4.61 27.55 29.51
N ALA A 223 -3.67 28.47 29.80
CA ALA A 223 -2.31 28.40 29.26
C ALA A 223 -1.55 27.17 29.79
N TYR A 224 -1.68 26.89 31.09
CA TYR A 224 -1.12 25.69 31.71
C TYR A 224 -1.72 24.41 31.12
N PHE A 225 -3.04 24.34 31.02
CA PHE A 225 -3.74 23.22 30.41
C PHE A 225 -3.33 23.01 28.94
N PHE A 226 -3.22 24.09 28.15
CA PHE A 226 -2.82 24.03 26.75
C PHE A 226 -1.44 23.40 26.58
N VAL A 227 -0.48 23.77 27.44
CA VAL A 227 0.88 23.17 27.42
C VAL A 227 0.83 21.67 27.69
N ILE A 228 0.07 21.23 28.70
CA ILE A 228 -0.12 19.79 29.00
C ILE A 228 -0.79 19.07 27.83
N PHE A 229 -1.84 19.67 27.27
CA PHE A 229 -2.58 19.11 26.15
C PHE A 229 -1.71 18.99 24.89
N MET A 230 -0.87 19.99 24.59
CA MET A 230 0.10 19.93 23.50
C MET A 230 1.21 18.90 23.76
N ALA A 231 1.70 18.78 24.99
CA ALA A 231 2.64 17.73 25.37
C ALA A 231 2.01 16.33 25.18
N ALA A 232 0.75 16.15 25.56
CA ALA A 232 0.01 14.91 25.38
C ALA A 232 -0.19 14.56 23.89
N ILE A 233 -0.55 15.53 23.05
CA ILE A 233 -0.62 15.33 21.59
C ILE A 233 0.76 14.98 21.01
N GLY A 234 1.81 15.73 21.39
CA GLY A 234 3.17 15.50 20.91
C GLY A 234 3.70 14.12 21.26
N LEU A 235 3.49 13.67 22.51
CA LEU A 235 3.86 12.34 22.97
C LEU A 235 3.01 11.25 22.31
N GLY A 236 1.72 11.52 22.10
CA GLY A 236 0.82 10.67 21.32
C GLY A 236 1.32 10.44 19.89
N ILE A 237 1.71 11.51 19.18
CA ILE A 237 2.27 11.43 17.82
C ILE A 237 3.60 10.66 17.83
N ALA A 238 4.52 11.01 18.73
CA ALA A 238 5.83 10.38 18.84
C ALA A 238 5.76 8.87 19.17
N SER A 239 4.75 8.45 19.93
CA SER A 239 4.54 7.05 20.29
C SER A 239 4.10 6.15 19.12
N HIS A 240 3.56 6.74 18.06
CA HIS A 240 2.81 6.02 17.01
C HIS A 240 1.69 5.12 17.54
N SER A 241 1.17 5.38 18.75
CA SER A 241 0.00 4.67 19.29
C SER A 241 -1.23 4.97 18.42
N PRO A 242 -2.07 3.98 18.09
CA PRO A 242 -3.34 4.21 17.40
C PRO A 242 -4.20 5.22 18.17
N GLY A 243 -4.58 6.33 17.53
CA GLY A 243 -5.33 7.44 18.13
C GLY A 243 -4.62 8.18 19.26
N GLY A 244 -3.33 7.90 19.51
CA GLY A 244 -2.65 8.34 20.73
C GLY A 244 -3.26 7.72 21.99
N LEU A 245 -4.01 6.61 21.87
CA LEU A 245 -4.69 5.96 22.98
C LEU A 245 -3.68 5.53 24.03
N GLY A 246 -4.05 5.77 25.29
CA GLY A 246 -3.23 5.46 26.45
C GLY A 246 -2.23 6.57 26.78
N VAL A 247 -1.43 6.96 25.80
CA VAL A 247 -0.35 7.96 25.99
C VAL A 247 -0.93 9.34 26.25
N PHE A 248 -1.92 9.76 25.46
CA PHE A 248 -2.57 11.06 25.64
C PHE A 248 -3.24 11.16 27.01
N GLU A 249 -4.04 10.16 27.39
CA GLU A 249 -4.74 10.13 28.68
C GLU A 249 -3.74 10.12 29.84
N ALA A 250 -2.71 9.27 29.78
CA ALA A 250 -1.69 9.19 30.82
C ALA A 250 -0.95 10.52 31.00
N THR A 251 -0.62 11.22 29.91
CA THR A 251 0.05 12.53 29.98
C THR A 251 -0.87 13.61 30.55
N VAL A 252 -2.17 13.65 30.19
CA VAL A 252 -3.11 14.63 30.76
C VAL A 252 -3.33 14.36 32.26
N ILE A 253 -3.54 13.09 32.65
CA ILE A 253 -3.75 12.70 34.05
C ILE A 253 -2.51 13.03 34.90
N ALA A 254 -1.32 12.68 34.41
CA ALA A 254 -0.07 12.97 35.09
C ALA A 254 0.21 14.47 35.13
N GLY A 255 -0.03 15.20 34.04
CA GLY A 255 0.20 16.64 33.92
C GLY A 255 -0.69 17.46 34.84
N LEU A 256 -1.96 17.06 35.02
CA LEU A 256 -2.90 17.71 35.95
C LEU A 256 -2.79 17.19 37.39
N GLY A 257 -1.95 16.19 37.67
CA GLY A 257 -1.76 15.63 39.01
C GLY A 257 -3.01 14.95 39.59
N ALA A 258 -3.91 14.44 38.74
CA ALA A 258 -5.27 14.05 39.11
C ALA A 258 -5.58 12.55 38.87
N GLY A 259 -4.63 11.67 39.23
CA GLY A 259 -4.69 10.21 39.00
C GLY A 259 -5.97 9.52 39.51
N ALA A 260 -6.46 9.90 40.69
CA ALA A 260 -7.56 9.22 41.38
C ALA A 260 -8.95 9.82 41.11
N ARG A 261 -9.10 10.67 40.09
CA ARG A 261 -10.34 11.42 39.82
C ARG A 261 -11.19 10.79 38.72
N SER A 262 -12.43 10.40 39.08
CA SER A 262 -13.39 9.79 38.13
C SER A 262 -13.91 10.78 37.10
N ASP A 263 -14.11 12.03 37.50
CA ASP A 263 -14.60 13.12 36.66
C ASP A 263 -13.61 13.53 35.56
N LEU A 264 -12.29 13.48 35.83
CA LEU A 264 -11.26 13.65 34.81
C LEU A 264 -11.29 12.52 33.77
N LEU A 265 -11.43 11.27 34.20
CA LEU A 265 -11.55 10.14 33.27
C LEU A 265 -12.82 10.23 32.43
N ALA A 266 -13.94 10.66 33.03
CA ALA A 266 -15.18 10.94 32.31
C ALA A 266 -14.99 12.02 31.24
N ALA A 267 -14.33 13.14 31.57
CA ALA A 267 -14.01 14.20 30.63
C ALA A 267 -13.13 13.71 29.46
N LEU A 268 -12.12 12.86 29.73
CA LEU A 268 -11.26 12.27 28.70
C LEU A 268 -12.03 11.33 27.76
N VAL A 269 -12.93 10.50 28.31
CA VAL A 269 -13.81 9.63 27.50
C VAL A 269 -14.76 10.47 26.63
N LEU A 270 -15.42 11.48 27.21
CA LEU A 270 -16.28 12.40 26.48
C LEU A 270 -15.52 13.14 25.39
N TYR A 271 -14.29 13.59 25.66
CA TYR A 271 -13.42 14.19 24.66
C TYR A 271 -13.15 13.23 23.48
N ARG A 272 -12.91 11.94 23.74
CA ARG A 272 -12.74 10.95 22.64
C ARG A 272 -14.01 10.81 21.81
N VAL A 273 -15.17 10.72 22.45
CA VAL A 273 -16.45 10.64 21.73
C VAL A 273 -16.68 11.89 20.88
N VAL A 274 -16.52 13.07 21.47
CA VAL A 274 -16.79 14.36 20.82
C VAL A 274 -15.75 14.70 19.75
N TYR A 275 -14.45 14.52 20.01
CA TYR A 275 -13.39 14.94 19.09
C TYR A 275 -13.01 13.88 18.04
N THR A 276 -13.31 12.60 18.31
CA THR A 276 -12.93 11.48 17.43
C THR A 276 -14.13 10.87 16.70
N LEU A 277 -15.20 10.51 17.42
CA LEU A 277 -16.34 9.81 16.81
C LEU A 277 -17.32 10.75 16.10
N TYR A 278 -17.65 11.90 16.68
CA TYR A 278 -18.58 12.85 16.07
C TYR A 278 -18.12 13.35 14.69
N PRO A 279 -16.87 13.80 14.48
CA PRO A 279 -16.41 14.27 13.18
C PRO A 279 -16.33 13.14 12.15
N PHE A 280 -15.98 11.93 12.58
CA PHE A 280 -16.01 10.74 11.74
C PHE A 280 -17.43 10.41 11.26
N LEU A 281 -18.41 10.47 12.16
CA LEU A 281 -19.82 10.28 11.81
C LEU A 281 -20.30 11.35 10.82
N MET A 282 -20.00 12.63 11.09
CA MET A 282 -20.38 13.73 10.20
C MET A 282 -19.73 13.61 8.82
N ALA A 283 -18.44 13.27 8.75
CA ALA A 283 -17.74 13.04 7.49
C ALA A 283 -18.34 11.87 6.71
N THR A 284 -18.70 10.78 7.39
CA THR A 284 -19.30 9.59 6.77
C THR A 284 -20.72 9.86 6.27
N LEU A 285 -21.55 10.53 7.06
CA LEU A 285 -22.91 10.92 6.67
C LEU A 285 -22.90 11.92 5.51
N GLY A 286 -22.03 12.93 5.57
CA GLY A 286 -21.85 13.89 4.48
C GLY A 286 -21.41 13.21 3.18
N LEU A 287 -20.48 12.25 3.26
CA LEU A 287 -20.06 11.47 2.09
C LEU A 287 -21.18 10.55 1.58
N ALA A 288 -21.95 9.92 2.48
CA ALA A 288 -23.09 9.08 2.09
C ALA A 288 -24.18 9.90 1.36
N ALA A 289 -24.50 11.09 1.87
CA ALA A 289 -25.44 12.01 1.22
C ALA A 289 -24.92 12.46 -0.15
N GLY A 290 -23.64 12.84 -0.25
CA GLY A 290 -23.00 13.20 -1.52
C GLY A 290 -22.97 12.04 -2.52
N TRP A 291 -22.69 10.83 -2.06
CA TRP A 291 -22.68 9.62 -2.88
C TRP A 291 -24.07 9.28 -3.43
N LEU A 292 -25.12 9.35 -2.60
CA LEU A 292 -26.51 9.17 -3.03
C LEU A 292 -26.95 10.23 -4.04
N TRP A 293 -26.58 11.49 -3.79
CA TRP A 293 -26.86 12.59 -4.72
C TRP A 293 -26.19 12.35 -6.07
N ALA A 294 -24.89 12.05 -6.08
CA ALA A 294 -24.14 11.80 -7.31
C ALA A 294 -24.66 10.56 -8.06
N GLN A 295 -25.06 9.52 -7.34
CA GLN A 295 -25.64 8.33 -7.94
C GLN A 295 -27.00 8.59 -8.61
N ARG A 296 -27.81 9.53 -8.09
CA ARG A 296 -29.09 9.92 -8.69
C ARG A 296 -28.92 10.80 -9.94
N HIS A 297 -27.82 11.54 -10.05
CA HIS A 297 -27.55 12.49 -11.15
C HIS A 297 -26.47 11.98 -12.11
N ARG A 298 -26.34 10.66 -12.29
CA ARG A 298 -25.30 10.01 -13.12
C ARG A 298 -25.23 10.43 -14.58
N LEU A 299 -26.24 11.13 -15.09
CA LEU A 299 -26.26 11.66 -16.45
C LEU A 299 -25.52 13.01 -16.56
N ASP A 300 -25.16 13.63 -15.42
CA ASP A 300 -24.47 14.91 -15.35
C ASP A 300 -22.95 14.70 -15.17
N GLY A 301 -22.12 15.34 -16.00
CA GLY A 301 -20.66 15.24 -15.87
C GLY A 301 -20.10 15.73 -14.53
N ALA A 302 -20.86 16.55 -13.79
CA ALA A 302 -20.50 16.95 -12.43
C ALA A 302 -20.65 15.81 -11.41
N ALA A 303 -21.58 14.87 -11.63
CA ALA A 303 -21.78 13.71 -10.78
C ALA A 303 -20.65 12.68 -10.98
N ASP A 304 -20.17 12.50 -12.20
CA ASP A 304 -19.04 11.61 -12.49
C ASP A 304 -17.75 12.08 -11.81
N LEU A 305 -17.46 13.38 -11.86
CA LEU A 305 -16.33 13.95 -11.12
C LEU A 305 -16.49 13.77 -9.60
N ALA A 306 -17.72 13.93 -9.08
CA ALA A 306 -17.99 13.71 -7.66
C ALA A 306 -17.76 12.24 -7.25
N LEU A 307 -18.22 11.27 -8.05
CA LEU A 307 -18.00 9.84 -7.81
C LEU A 307 -16.50 9.49 -7.89
N ALA A 308 -15.76 10.06 -8.84
CA ALA A 308 -14.33 9.84 -9.00
C ALA A 308 -13.54 10.32 -7.77
N VAL A 309 -13.92 11.46 -7.18
CA VAL A 309 -13.22 12.01 -6.01
C VAL A 309 -13.67 11.37 -4.69
N MET A 310 -14.96 11.05 -4.54
CA MET A 310 -15.47 10.42 -3.32
C MET A 310 -15.13 8.94 -3.25
N GLY A 311 -15.02 8.26 -4.41
CA GLY A 311 -14.76 6.83 -4.51
C GLY A 311 -13.55 6.33 -3.70
N PRO A 312 -12.39 7.01 -3.70
CA PRO A 312 -11.24 6.68 -2.86
C PRO A 312 -11.47 6.81 -1.33
N LEU A 313 -12.39 7.67 -0.90
CA LEU A 313 -12.68 7.96 0.52
C LEU A 313 -13.62 6.94 1.16
N ILE A 314 -14.48 6.30 0.37
CA ILE A 314 -15.50 5.36 0.87
C ILE A 314 -14.91 4.14 1.59
N PRO A 315 -13.95 3.38 1.01
CA PRO A 315 -13.46 2.16 1.68
C PRO A 315 -12.79 2.42 3.04
N PRO A 316 -11.96 3.48 3.21
CA PRO A 316 -11.48 3.89 4.53
C PRO A 316 -12.58 4.21 5.54
N LEU A 317 -13.62 4.94 5.14
CA LEU A 317 -14.74 5.26 6.04
C LEU A 317 -15.57 4.03 6.37
N ALA A 318 -15.90 3.18 5.39
CA ALA A 318 -16.60 1.92 5.62
C ALA A 318 -15.81 0.98 6.56
N SER A 319 -14.48 0.93 6.42
CA SER A 319 -13.59 0.25 7.36
C SER A 319 -13.71 0.85 8.76
N GLY A 320 -13.71 2.17 8.89
CA GLY A 320 -13.91 2.86 10.17
C GLY A 320 -15.28 2.57 10.80
N VAL A 321 -16.36 2.55 10.01
CA VAL A 321 -17.72 2.21 10.45
C VAL A 321 -17.76 0.78 11.03
N SER A 322 -17.19 -0.19 10.33
CA SER A 322 -17.10 -1.58 10.80
C SER A 322 -16.24 -1.71 12.06
N LEU A 323 -15.13 -0.96 12.13
CA LEU A 323 -14.27 -0.94 13.30
C LEU A 323 -15.01 -0.38 14.52
N VAL A 324 -15.67 0.77 14.40
CA VAL A 324 -16.45 1.40 15.47
C VAL A 324 -17.57 0.47 15.93
N ALA A 325 -18.33 -0.12 14.99
CA ALA A 325 -19.38 -1.08 15.32
C ALA A 325 -18.82 -2.28 16.10
N GLY A 326 -17.68 -2.85 15.66
CA GLY A 326 -17.05 -3.96 16.35
C GLY A 326 -16.52 -3.61 17.75
N VAL A 327 -15.94 -2.42 17.91
CA VAL A 327 -15.48 -1.90 19.22
C VAL A 327 -16.66 -1.67 20.16
N VAL A 328 -17.77 -1.10 19.68
CA VAL A 328 -18.99 -0.89 20.49
C VAL A 328 -19.55 -2.22 20.99
N LEU A 329 -19.61 -3.26 20.15
CA LEU A 329 -20.07 -4.60 20.59
C LEU A 329 -19.14 -5.23 21.63
N LEU A 330 -17.82 -5.07 21.48
CA LEU A 330 -16.86 -5.58 22.47
C LEU A 330 -16.94 -4.81 23.79
N LEU A 331 -17.02 -3.48 23.74
CA LEU A 331 -17.11 -2.63 24.93
C LEU A 331 -18.43 -2.83 25.68
N SER A 332 -19.54 -3.04 24.96
CA SER A 332 -20.81 -3.42 25.59
C SER A 332 -20.59 -4.67 26.45
N GLY A 333 -19.86 -5.69 25.98
CA GLY A 333 -19.48 -6.88 26.77
C GLY A 333 -18.67 -6.62 28.04
N SER A 334 -17.98 -5.50 28.11
CA SER A 334 -17.01 -5.17 29.17
C SER A 334 -17.59 -4.26 30.27
N VAL A 335 -18.73 -3.61 30.04
CA VAL A 335 -19.34 -2.67 30.99
C VAL A 335 -20.59 -3.30 31.62
N PRO A 336 -20.79 -3.17 32.94
CA PRO A 336 -22.00 -3.62 33.64
C PRO A 336 -23.28 -3.07 33.00
N ALA A 337 -24.30 -3.89 32.82
CA ALA A 337 -25.58 -3.45 32.27
C ALA A 337 -26.46 -2.79 33.35
N GLU A 338 -27.30 -1.83 32.94
CA GLU A 338 -28.31 -1.24 33.84
C GLU A 338 -29.31 -2.30 34.28
N GLY A 339 -29.33 -2.62 35.58
CA GLY A 339 -30.11 -3.72 36.15
C GLY A 339 -31.62 -3.68 35.85
N THR A 340 -32.20 -2.49 35.67
CA THR A 340 -33.61 -2.26 35.36
C THR A 340 -34.06 -2.85 34.02
N ARG A 341 -33.16 -2.92 33.01
CA ARG A 341 -33.50 -3.46 31.68
C ARG A 341 -33.43 -4.99 31.63
N LEU A 342 -32.54 -5.58 32.43
CA LEU A 342 -32.38 -7.03 32.55
C LEU A 342 -33.58 -7.68 33.26
N ASP A 343 -34.16 -6.99 34.23
CA ASP A 343 -35.34 -7.49 34.95
C ASP A 343 -36.57 -7.64 34.03
N LEU A 344 -36.73 -6.74 33.04
CA LEU A 344 -37.80 -6.83 32.02
C LEU A 344 -37.66 -8.04 31.08
N LEU A 345 -36.43 -8.49 30.82
CA LEU A 345 -36.15 -9.63 29.94
C LEU A 345 -36.23 -10.97 30.66
N ARG A 346 -36.14 -10.97 31.99
CA ARG A 346 -36.16 -12.17 32.83
C ARG A 346 -37.44 -12.99 32.65
N ASP A 347 -38.56 -12.32 32.40
CA ASP A 347 -39.88 -12.95 32.27
C ASP A 347 -40.18 -13.44 30.84
N VAL A 348 -39.37 -13.05 29.85
CA VAL A 348 -39.61 -13.31 28.42
C VAL A 348 -38.56 -14.24 27.80
N LEU A 349 -37.29 -14.13 28.20
CA LEU A 349 -36.19 -14.85 27.56
C LEU A 349 -35.51 -15.85 28.51
N PRO A 350 -35.18 -17.07 28.03
CA PRO A 350 -34.45 -18.04 28.83
C PRO A 350 -33.01 -17.57 29.04
N LEU A 351 -32.50 -17.70 30.28
CA LEU A 351 -31.14 -17.29 30.67
C LEU A 351 -30.02 -17.78 29.71
N PRO A 352 -30.01 -19.03 29.22
CA PRO A 352 -29.00 -19.47 28.27
C PRO A 352 -28.94 -18.60 27.00
N LEU A 353 -30.09 -18.14 26.50
CA LEU A 353 -30.15 -17.32 25.29
C LEU A 353 -29.47 -15.96 25.51
N VAL A 354 -29.69 -15.34 26.68
CA VAL A 354 -29.02 -14.10 27.07
C VAL A 354 -27.50 -14.31 27.19
N GLU A 355 -27.06 -15.40 27.82
CA GLU A 355 -25.64 -15.76 27.94
C GLU A 355 -24.97 -16.00 26.58
N PHE A 356 -25.62 -16.74 25.67
CA PHE A 356 -25.13 -16.95 24.31
C PHE A 356 -25.07 -15.66 23.50
N SER A 357 -26.00 -14.72 23.73
CA SER A 357 -26.00 -13.43 23.05
C SER A 357 -24.76 -12.60 23.37
N HIS A 358 -24.27 -12.62 24.62
CA HIS A 358 -23.03 -11.95 25.02
C HIS A 358 -21.80 -12.52 24.29
N LEU A 359 -21.65 -13.85 24.31
CA LEU A 359 -20.54 -14.52 23.62
C LEU A 359 -20.58 -14.22 22.12
N THR A 360 -21.77 -14.29 21.52
CA THR A 360 -21.98 -14.01 20.09
C THR A 360 -21.68 -12.56 19.76
N ALA A 361 -22.07 -11.60 20.61
CA ALA A 361 -21.75 -10.18 20.44
C ALA A 361 -20.23 -9.94 20.48
N SER A 362 -19.50 -10.56 21.42
CA SER A 362 -18.04 -10.42 21.49
C SER A 362 -17.34 -11.01 20.26
N VAL A 363 -17.74 -12.21 19.82
CA VAL A 363 -17.19 -12.81 18.58
C VAL A 363 -17.52 -11.95 17.37
N THR A 364 -18.77 -11.49 17.25
CA THR A 364 -19.21 -10.59 16.17
C THR A 364 -18.39 -9.31 16.14
N GLY A 365 -18.11 -8.72 17.32
CA GLY A 365 -17.29 -7.53 17.45
C GLY A 365 -15.86 -7.71 16.92
N VAL A 366 -15.18 -8.79 17.29
CA VAL A 366 -13.84 -9.12 16.74
C VAL A 366 -13.91 -9.35 15.23
N LEU A 367 -14.91 -10.08 14.75
CA LEU A 367 -15.05 -10.36 13.33
C LEU A 367 -15.26 -9.06 12.53
N LEU A 368 -16.09 -8.13 12.99
CA LEU A 368 -16.27 -6.81 12.36
C LEU A 368 -14.98 -5.98 12.32
N ILE A 369 -14.16 -6.04 13.37
CA ILE A 369 -12.82 -5.41 13.40
C ILE A 369 -11.90 -6.04 12.36
N VAL A 370 -11.91 -7.37 12.21
CA VAL A 370 -11.12 -8.07 11.19
C VAL A 370 -11.62 -7.73 9.77
N LEU A 371 -12.94 -7.67 9.57
CA LEU A 371 -13.57 -7.34 8.28
C LEU A 371 -13.29 -5.90 7.83
N ALA A 372 -12.98 -4.98 8.75
CA ALA A 372 -12.61 -3.61 8.43
C ALA A 372 -11.50 -3.57 7.35
N ARG A 373 -10.51 -4.46 7.43
CA ARG A 373 -9.45 -4.61 6.42
C ARG A 373 -10.01 -5.02 5.05
N GLY A 374 -10.95 -5.97 5.02
CA GLY A 374 -11.58 -6.42 3.78
C GLY A 374 -12.42 -5.33 3.12
N LEU A 375 -13.13 -4.52 3.91
CA LEU A 375 -13.85 -3.34 3.44
C LEU A 375 -12.89 -2.28 2.88
N PHE A 376 -11.78 -2.01 3.57
CA PHE A 376 -10.73 -1.11 3.08
C PHE A 376 -10.17 -1.56 1.72
N GLN A 377 -10.13 -2.87 1.47
CA GLN A 377 -9.69 -3.48 0.22
C GLN A 377 -10.76 -3.57 -0.87
N ARG A 378 -11.99 -3.08 -0.63
CA ARG A 378 -13.15 -3.12 -1.55
C ARG A 378 -13.71 -4.53 -1.82
N LEU A 379 -13.53 -5.46 -0.88
CA LEU A 379 -13.97 -6.84 -1.08
C LEU A 379 -15.49 -6.99 -0.90
N THR A 380 -16.16 -7.49 -1.93
CA THR A 380 -17.61 -7.75 -1.93
C THR A 380 -17.99 -8.75 -0.83
N ARG A 381 -17.19 -9.79 -0.65
CA ARG A 381 -17.41 -10.79 0.42
C ARG A 381 -17.31 -10.18 1.81
N ALA A 382 -16.37 -9.26 2.04
CA ALA A 382 -16.24 -8.57 3.33
C ALA A 382 -17.47 -7.69 3.61
N TRP A 383 -18.00 -7.03 2.57
CA TRP A 383 -19.23 -6.24 2.67
C TRP A 383 -20.45 -7.10 3.04
N ILE A 384 -20.68 -8.22 2.34
CA ILE A 384 -21.79 -9.14 2.66
C ILE A 384 -21.67 -9.65 4.10
N MET A 385 -20.47 -10.10 4.49
CA MET A 385 -20.24 -10.62 5.84
C MET A 385 -20.41 -9.55 6.91
N ALA A 386 -20.00 -8.31 6.64
CA ALA A 386 -20.20 -7.20 7.57
C ALA A 386 -21.70 -6.93 7.78
N LEU A 387 -22.53 -6.96 6.73
CA LEU A 387 -23.98 -6.80 6.87
C LEU A 387 -24.63 -7.94 7.67
N ILE A 388 -24.19 -9.18 7.45
CA ILE A 388 -24.66 -10.34 8.24
C ILE A 388 -24.28 -10.15 9.72
N LEU A 389 -23.02 -9.80 10.00
CA LEU A 389 -22.54 -9.60 11.37
C LEU A 389 -23.21 -8.40 12.06
N LEU A 390 -23.47 -7.31 11.35
CA LEU A 390 -24.23 -6.18 11.88
C LEU A 390 -25.67 -6.58 12.20
N SER A 391 -26.29 -7.41 11.36
CA SER A 391 -27.64 -7.96 11.62
C SER A 391 -27.64 -8.85 12.87
N ILE A 392 -26.62 -9.70 13.04
CA ILE A 392 -26.42 -10.49 14.26
C ILE A 392 -26.22 -9.56 15.46
N GLY A 393 -25.43 -8.49 15.32
CA GLY A 393 -25.20 -7.48 16.35
C GLY A 393 -26.48 -6.77 16.80
N ILE A 394 -27.39 -6.44 15.87
CA ILE A 394 -28.71 -5.87 16.20
C ILE A 394 -29.50 -6.84 17.09
N VAL A 395 -29.58 -8.11 16.67
CA VAL A 395 -30.33 -9.13 17.42
C VAL A 395 -29.72 -9.36 18.80
N THR A 396 -28.39 -9.50 18.89
CA THR A 396 -27.73 -9.75 20.18
C THR A 396 -27.83 -8.57 21.13
N SER A 397 -27.75 -7.32 20.66
CA SER A 397 -27.98 -6.14 21.50
C SER A 397 -29.39 -6.09 22.07
N LEU A 398 -30.42 -6.43 21.28
CA LEU A 398 -31.80 -6.45 21.76
C LEU A 398 -32.05 -7.57 22.78
N VAL A 399 -31.56 -8.79 22.49
CA VAL A 399 -31.73 -9.98 23.34
C VAL A 399 -31.00 -9.86 24.68
N ARG A 400 -29.87 -9.17 24.71
CA ARG A 400 -29.00 -9.05 25.88
C ARG A 400 -29.60 -8.18 26.99
N GLY A 401 -30.21 -7.06 26.64
CA GLY A 401 -30.54 -6.01 27.61
C GLY A 401 -31.41 -4.89 27.07
N LEU A 402 -32.10 -5.08 25.93
CA LEU A 402 -32.78 -4.02 25.19
C LEU A 402 -31.87 -2.79 25.01
N GLU A 403 -30.65 -3.07 24.55
CA GLU A 403 -29.59 -2.10 24.32
C GLU A 403 -29.87 -1.34 23.00
N TRP A 404 -30.91 -0.49 23.01
CA TRP A 404 -31.41 0.22 21.82
C TRP A 404 -30.36 1.12 21.18
N GLU A 405 -29.45 1.69 21.98
CA GLU A 405 -28.36 2.57 21.52
C GLU A 405 -27.34 1.79 20.67
N GLN A 406 -26.98 0.59 21.14
CA GLN A 406 -26.08 -0.33 20.46
C GLN A 406 -26.74 -0.87 19.18
N ALA A 407 -28.01 -1.28 19.27
CA ALA A 407 -28.78 -1.72 18.11
C ALA A 407 -28.91 -0.61 17.05
N ALA A 408 -29.21 0.63 17.45
CA ALA A 408 -29.27 1.78 16.55
C ALA A 408 -27.92 2.05 15.88
N THR A 409 -26.81 1.91 16.61
CA THR A 409 -25.46 2.04 16.05
C THR A 409 -25.21 1.00 14.95
N MET A 410 -25.62 -0.26 15.16
CA MET A 410 -25.49 -1.31 14.14
C MET A 410 -26.40 -1.05 12.92
N VAL A 411 -27.61 -0.53 13.14
CA VAL A 411 -28.54 -0.13 12.04
C VAL A 411 -27.94 0.98 11.20
N ILE A 412 -27.42 2.04 11.83
CA ILE A 412 -26.77 3.16 11.13
C ILE A 412 -25.55 2.66 10.35
N ALA A 413 -24.71 1.83 10.97
CA ALA A 413 -23.57 1.21 10.30
C ALA A 413 -23.99 0.37 9.08
N GLY A 414 -25.04 -0.44 9.22
CA GLY A 414 -25.59 -1.27 8.14
C GLY A 414 -26.13 -0.43 7.00
N ALA A 415 -26.91 0.61 7.30
CA ALA A 415 -27.46 1.54 6.31
C ALA A 415 -26.35 2.25 5.53
N LEU A 416 -25.30 2.73 6.21
CA LEU A 416 -24.13 3.34 5.57
C LEU A 416 -23.43 2.36 4.62
N LEU A 417 -23.20 1.12 5.05
CA LEU A 417 -22.58 0.11 4.19
C LEU A 417 -23.46 -0.25 2.98
N ILE A 418 -24.79 -0.25 3.12
CA ILE A 418 -25.73 -0.47 2.00
C ILE A 418 -25.65 0.68 0.99
N VAL A 419 -25.60 1.93 1.45
CA VAL A 419 -25.42 3.11 0.58
C VAL A 419 -24.13 2.98 -0.23
N PHE A 420 -23.06 2.49 0.39
CA PHE A 420 -21.76 2.31 -0.25
C PHE A 420 -21.60 1.01 -1.05
N ARG A 421 -22.67 0.25 -1.33
CA ARG A 421 -22.59 -1.08 -1.99
C ARG A 421 -21.74 -1.12 -3.26
N GLN A 422 -21.76 -0.07 -4.07
CA GLN A 422 -21.04 0.00 -5.34
C GLN A 422 -19.53 0.17 -5.19
N ALA A 423 -19.05 0.60 -4.01
CA ALA A 423 -17.63 0.68 -3.74
C ALA A 423 -16.98 -0.70 -3.55
N PHE A 424 -17.78 -1.76 -3.31
CA PHE A 424 -17.32 -3.12 -3.05
C PHE A 424 -17.63 -4.04 -4.23
N TYR A 425 -16.74 -4.03 -5.22
CA TYR A 425 -16.89 -4.82 -6.46
C TYR A 425 -15.81 -5.89 -6.63
N ARG A 426 -14.82 -5.98 -5.73
CA ARG A 426 -13.73 -6.96 -5.86
C ARG A 426 -14.20 -8.32 -5.35
N VAL A 427 -14.10 -9.35 -6.18
CA VAL A 427 -14.75 -10.67 -5.93
C VAL A 427 -13.75 -11.83 -5.86
N GLN A 428 -12.61 -11.73 -6.55
CA GLN A 428 -11.74 -12.88 -6.83
C GLN A 428 -10.53 -12.97 -5.89
N ASP A 429 -10.13 -14.20 -5.53
CA ASP A 429 -8.86 -14.60 -4.89
C ASP A 429 -8.47 -14.05 -3.50
N ALA A 430 -9.15 -13.02 -3.00
CA ALA A 430 -8.87 -12.45 -1.68
C ALA A 430 -9.62 -13.19 -0.57
N SER A 431 -8.88 -13.80 0.35
CA SER A 431 -9.48 -14.30 1.60
C SER A 431 -9.75 -13.14 2.54
N VAL A 432 -11.00 -13.03 2.96
CA VAL A 432 -11.53 -11.97 3.82
C VAL A 432 -10.87 -11.97 5.20
N PHE A 433 -10.52 -13.16 5.72
CA PHE A 433 -9.94 -13.34 7.06
C PHE A 433 -8.41 -13.49 7.06
N ARG A 434 -7.72 -13.10 5.99
CA ARG A 434 -6.25 -13.02 6.07
C ARG A 434 -5.87 -11.78 6.84
N LEU A 435 -4.99 -11.93 7.83
CA LEU A 435 -4.33 -10.81 8.53
C LEU A 435 -2.85 -10.81 8.11
N ASP A 436 -2.35 -9.67 7.64
CA ASP A 436 -0.89 -9.48 7.59
C ASP A 436 -0.36 -9.20 9.00
N LEU A 437 0.95 -9.30 9.21
CA LEU A 437 1.54 -9.14 10.54
C LEU A 437 1.18 -7.79 11.18
N ARG A 438 1.10 -6.72 10.38
CA ARG A 438 0.78 -5.37 10.88
C ARG A 438 -0.66 -5.32 11.38
N TRP A 439 -1.62 -5.82 10.59
CA TRP A 439 -3.02 -5.88 10.96
C TRP A 439 -3.27 -6.84 12.12
N PHE A 440 -2.62 -8.01 12.14
CA PHE A 440 -2.72 -8.95 13.25
C PHE A 440 -2.30 -8.30 14.56
N VAL A 441 -1.16 -7.59 14.55
CA VAL A 441 -0.67 -6.83 15.70
C VAL A 441 -1.68 -5.74 16.11
N SER A 442 -2.23 -4.96 15.18
CA SER A 442 -3.20 -3.90 15.49
C SER A 442 -4.49 -4.45 16.09
N VAL A 443 -5.07 -5.51 15.51
CA VAL A 443 -6.30 -6.14 16.02
C VAL A 443 -6.06 -6.75 17.40
N THR A 444 -4.92 -7.43 17.59
CA THR A 444 -4.55 -8.01 18.89
C THR A 444 -4.37 -6.91 19.94
N ALA A 445 -3.67 -5.82 19.62
CA ALA A 445 -3.48 -4.69 20.52
C ALA A 445 -4.82 -4.05 20.93
N LEU A 446 -5.76 -3.91 19.99
CA LEU A 446 -7.10 -3.38 20.28
C LEU A 446 -7.91 -4.31 21.18
N VAL A 447 -7.90 -5.62 20.90
CA VAL A 447 -8.57 -6.63 21.74
C VAL A 447 -7.97 -6.65 23.15
N VAL A 448 -6.66 -6.57 23.28
CA VAL A 448 -5.96 -6.48 24.58
C VAL A 448 -6.36 -5.22 25.34
N ALA A 449 -6.42 -4.07 24.66
CA ALA A 449 -6.86 -2.82 25.28
C ALA A 449 -8.31 -2.89 25.78
N ILE A 450 -9.23 -3.46 24.99
CA ILE A 450 -10.63 -3.64 25.39
C ILE A 450 -10.76 -4.65 26.55
N THR A 451 -9.96 -5.71 26.51
CA THR A 451 -9.88 -6.68 27.60
C THR A 451 -9.40 -6.03 28.90
N TRP A 452 -8.39 -5.17 28.82
CA TRP A 452 -7.91 -4.39 29.97
C TRP A 452 -8.99 -3.45 30.52
N ILE A 453 -9.77 -2.78 29.66
CA ILE A 453 -10.91 -1.96 30.08
C ILE A 453 -11.95 -2.80 30.85
N GLY A 454 -12.23 -4.02 30.40
CA GLY A 454 -13.13 -4.92 31.12
C GLY A 454 -12.60 -5.34 32.48
N PHE A 455 -11.32 -5.71 32.58
CA PHE A 455 -10.69 -5.98 33.89
C PHE A 455 -10.73 -4.77 34.83
N PHE A 456 -10.54 -3.56 34.28
CA PHE A 456 -10.68 -2.33 35.04
C PHE A 456 -12.12 -2.11 35.53
N ALA A 457 -13.13 -2.37 34.68
CA ALA A 457 -14.54 -2.21 35.03
C ALA A 457 -14.98 -3.17 36.16
N TYR A 458 -14.46 -4.39 36.19
CA TYR A 458 -14.82 -5.42 37.18
C TYR A 458 -13.86 -5.52 38.38
N LYS A 459 -12.88 -4.61 38.54
CA LYS A 459 -11.85 -4.70 39.59
C LYS A 459 -12.37 -4.66 41.04
N HIS A 460 -13.58 -4.14 41.26
CA HIS A 460 -14.20 -4.00 42.59
C HIS A 460 -15.41 -4.93 42.80
N VAL A 461 -15.68 -5.84 41.86
CA VAL A 461 -16.72 -6.85 42.04
C VAL A 461 -16.10 -8.03 42.78
N GLU A 462 -16.62 -8.37 43.97
CA GLU A 462 -16.15 -9.53 44.72
C GLU A 462 -16.38 -10.80 43.88
N TYR A 463 -15.28 -11.42 43.44
CA TYR A 463 -15.25 -12.68 42.68
C TYR A 463 -15.78 -13.91 43.47
N ARG A 464 -16.36 -13.68 44.64
CA ARG A 464 -16.23 -14.61 45.77
C ARG A 464 -17.07 -15.89 45.69
N ASP A 465 -18.12 -16.00 44.87
CA ASP A 465 -18.97 -17.20 44.90
C ASP A 465 -19.47 -17.74 43.53
N ALA A 466 -19.07 -17.18 42.39
CA ALA A 466 -19.52 -17.64 41.07
C ALA A 466 -18.39 -18.34 40.29
N LEU A 467 -18.54 -19.65 40.06
CA LEU A 467 -17.63 -20.39 39.18
C LEU A 467 -17.83 -19.90 37.72
N TRP A 468 -16.74 -19.76 36.95
CA TRP A 468 -16.80 -19.19 35.58
C TRP A 468 -17.68 -19.97 34.57
N TRP A 469 -18.10 -21.19 34.93
CA TRP A 469 -19.04 -22.05 34.18
C TRP A 469 -20.50 -21.96 34.65
N GLN A 470 -20.81 -21.24 35.74
CA GLN A 470 -22.19 -21.02 36.17
C GLN A 470 -22.82 -19.85 35.37
N PHE A 471 -24.07 -20.05 34.94
CA PHE A 471 -24.89 -19.02 34.33
C PHE A 471 -25.77 -18.38 35.40
N ALA A 472 -25.70 -17.06 35.52
CA ALA A 472 -26.47 -16.32 36.52
C ALA A 472 -26.85 -14.95 35.96
N TRP A 473 -28.09 -14.51 36.23
CA TRP A 473 -28.58 -13.19 35.80
C TRP A 473 -27.70 -12.03 36.27
N LYS A 474 -27.05 -12.16 37.45
CA LYS A 474 -26.10 -11.20 38.05
C LYS A 474 -24.63 -11.67 37.96
N GLY A 475 -24.24 -12.32 36.86
CA GLY A 475 -22.90 -12.90 36.64
C GLY A 475 -22.03 -12.15 35.63
N GLU A 476 -22.04 -10.82 35.61
CA GLU A 476 -21.46 -10.01 34.54
C GLU A 476 -19.94 -10.17 34.34
N ALA A 477 -19.17 -10.35 35.43
CA ALA A 477 -17.74 -10.62 35.34
C ALA A 477 -17.43 -11.97 34.63
N SER A 478 -18.22 -13.02 34.93
CA SER A 478 -18.08 -14.32 34.28
C SER A 478 -18.45 -14.28 32.79
N ARG A 479 -19.45 -13.47 32.42
CA ARG A 479 -19.87 -13.21 31.03
C ARG A 479 -18.77 -12.54 30.23
N PHE A 480 -18.17 -11.49 30.79
CA PHE A 480 -17.05 -10.78 30.19
C PHE A 480 -15.86 -11.70 29.90
N LEU A 481 -15.49 -12.56 30.85
CA LEU A 481 -14.41 -13.54 30.66
C LEU A 481 -14.72 -14.51 29.51
N ARG A 482 -15.94 -15.08 29.47
CA ARG A 482 -16.38 -15.97 28.38
C ARG A 482 -16.35 -15.27 27.02
N GLY A 483 -16.85 -14.05 26.93
CA GLY A 483 -16.82 -13.22 25.73
C GLY A 483 -15.40 -12.94 25.24
N THR A 484 -14.48 -12.63 26.17
CA THR A 484 -13.06 -12.40 25.90
C THR A 484 -12.35 -13.67 25.39
N VAL A 485 -12.65 -14.83 25.98
CA VAL A 485 -12.14 -16.13 25.50
C VAL A 485 -12.66 -16.41 24.09
N GLY A 486 -13.96 -16.24 23.83
CA GLY A 486 -14.53 -16.42 22.50
C GLY A 486 -13.90 -15.52 21.43
N ALA A 487 -13.73 -14.24 21.76
CA ALA A 487 -13.02 -13.25 20.94
C ALA A 487 -11.57 -13.68 20.64
N SER A 488 -10.85 -14.16 21.67
CA SER A 488 -9.45 -14.60 21.56
C SER A 488 -9.31 -15.87 20.71
N VAL A 489 -10.20 -16.85 20.89
CA VAL A 489 -10.24 -18.08 20.09
C VAL A 489 -10.53 -17.77 18.63
N ALA A 490 -11.52 -16.90 18.35
CA ALA A 490 -11.82 -16.47 16.99
C ALA A 490 -10.59 -15.82 16.32
N LEU A 491 -9.90 -14.93 17.03
CA LEU A 491 -8.67 -14.29 16.54
C LEU A 491 -7.54 -15.31 16.31
N ALA A 492 -7.38 -16.29 17.20
CA ALA A 492 -6.37 -17.35 17.08
C ALA A 492 -6.63 -18.25 15.85
N ILE A 493 -7.89 -18.63 15.60
CA ILE A 493 -8.30 -19.41 14.41
C ILE A 493 -7.97 -18.62 13.14
N ILE A 494 -8.28 -17.33 13.11
CA ILE A 494 -7.99 -16.43 11.98
C ILE A 494 -6.48 -16.30 11.75
N ALA A 495 -5.70 -16.17 12.83
CA ALA A 495 -4.25 -16.08 12.76
C ALA A 495 -3.64 -17.38 12.20
N LEU A 496 -4.08 -18.54 12.70
CA LEU A 496 -3.63 -19.84 12.23
C LEU A 496 -3.99 -20.04 10.75
N GLY A 497 -5.23 -19.74 10.35
CA GLY A 497 -5.66 -19.80 8.96
C GLY A 497 -4.89 -18.84 8.03
N SER A 498 -4.47 -17.68 8.54
CA SER A 498 -3.62 -16.74 7.80
C SER A 498 -2.23 -17.28 7.53
N ILE A 499 -1.62 -17.97 8.51
CA ILE A 499 -0.30 -18.61 8.38
C ILE A 499 -0.36 -19.77 7.39
N LEU A 500 -1.36 -20.66 7.54
CA LEU A 500 -1.50 -21.85 6.71
C LEU A 500 -1.77 -21.53 5.24
N SER A 501 -2.43 -20.40 4.96
CA SER A 501 -2.83 -20.01 3.60
C SER A 501 -1.82 -19.11 2.85
N SER A 502 -0.64 -18.86 3.43
CA SER A 502 0.40 -17.94 2.91
C SER A 502 1.19 -18.46 1.69
N ARG A 503 0.96 -19.70 1.25
CA ARG A 503 1.66 -20.28 0.09
C ARG A 503 0.79 -20.21 -1.17
N LYS A 504 0.74 -19.05 -1.84
CA LYS A 504 0.45 -19.09 -3.29
C LYS A 504 1.72 -19.58 -3.98
N ARG A 505 1.69 -20.84 -4.43
CA ARG A 505 2.72 -21.38 -5.34
C ARG A 505 2.59 -20.62 -6.66
N LEU A 506 3.72 -20.38 -7.33
CA LEU A 506 3.71 -20.12 -8.77
C LEU A 506 2.84 -21.22 -9.41
N ARG A 507 1.85 -20.81 -10.21
CA ARG A 507 0.97 -21.78 -10.86
C ARG A 507 1.83 -22.71 -11.72
N PRO A 508 1.50 -24.01 -11.80
CA PRO A 508 2.20 -24.93 -12.70
C PRO A 508 2.09 -24.42 -14.14
N ARG A 509 3.06 -24.82 -14.98
CA ARG A 509 3.04 -24.51 -16.40
C ARG A 509 1.70 -24.92 -17.03
N GLN A 510 1.21 -24.09 -17.94
CA GLN A 510 -0.07 -24.30 -18.62
C GLN A 510 0.17 -24.69 -20.08
N ASP A 511 -0.73 -25.50 -20.61
CA ASP A 511 -0.75 -25.78 -22.04
C ASP A 511 -1.06 -24.50 -22.82
N ILE A 512 -0.28 -24.26 -23.87
CA ILE A 512 -0.44 -23.09 -24.73
C ILE A 512 -1.62 -23.31 -25.69
N PRO A 513 -2.66 -22.44 -25.68
CA PRO A 513 -3.78 -22.55 -26.60
C PRO A 513 -3.35 -22.49 -28.07
N GLN A 514 -4.02 -23.23 -28.94
CA GLN A 514 -3.70 -23.23 -30.38
C GLN A 514 -3.79 -21.83 -31.01
N ALA A 515 -4.80 -21.04 -30.63
CA ALA A 515 -4.94 -19.65 -31.08
C ALA A 515 -3.70 -18.79 -30.79
N VAL A 516 -3.01 -19.02 -29.67
CA VAL A 516 -1.76 -18.31 -29.33
C VAL A 516 -0.65 -18.68 -30.31
N ARG A 517 -0.54 -19.97 -30.66
CA ARG A 517 0.43 -20.45 -31.66
C ARG A 517 0.15 -19.85 -33.04
N ASP A 518 -1.13 -19.75 -33.42
CA ASP A 518 -1.56 -19.18 -34.70
C ASP A 518 -1.32 -17.67 -34.78
N ILE A 519 -1.46 -16.94 -33.67
CA ILE A 519 -1.10 -15.52 -33.57
C ILE A 519 0.43 -15.35 -33.65
N LEU A 520 1.19 -16.17 -32.90
CA LEU A 520 2.65 -16.13 -32.89
C LEU A 520 3.26 -16.41 -34.27
N ALA A 521 2.70 -17.36 -35.02
CA ALA A 521 3.15 -17.70 -36.37
C ALA A 521 3.05 -16.52 -37.36
N ARG A 522 2.15 -15.56 -37.11
CA ARG A 522 1.93 -14.36 -37.93
C ARG A 522 2.60 -13.11 -37.36
N SER A 523 3.17 -13.18 -36.16
CA SER A 523 3.80 -12.05 -35.47
C SER A 523 5.18 -11.76 -36.03
N ASP A 524 5.48 -10.49 -36.27
CA ASP A 524 6.80 -10.01 -36.67
C ASP A 524 7.78 -9.85 -35.49
N ASP A 525 7.27 -9.78 -34.25
CA ASP A 525 8.09 -9.76 -33.04
C ASP A 525 8.59 -11.16 -32.69
N ALA A 526 9.88 -11.42 -32.92
CA ALA A 526 10.49 -12.72 -32.64
C ALA A 526 10.50 -13.06 -31.14
N GLU A 527 10.60 -12.06 -30.25
CA GLU A 527 10.65 -12.28 -28.79
C GLU A 527 9.29 -12.74 -28.22
N ALA A 528 8.19 -12.51 -28.95
CA ALA A 528 6.86 -12.97 -28.57
C ALA A 528 6.79 -14.50 -28.38
N GLN A 529 7.62 -15.24 -29.13
CA GLN A 529 7.73 -16.71 -29.06
C GLN A 529 8.11 -17.23 -27.67
N LEU A 530 8.70 -16.39 -26.80
CA LEU A 530 8.95 -16.71 -25.39
C LEU A 530 7.66 -17.07 -24.62
N SER A 531 6.50 -16.72 -25.16
CA SER A 531 5.19 -17.13 -24.64
C SER A 531 4.99 -18.65 -24.68
N LEU A 532 5.69 -19.36 -25.57
CA LEU A 532 5.62 -20.83 -25.68
C LEU A 532 6.22 -21.58 -24.48
N MET A 533 6.94 -20.89 -23.58
CA MET A 533 7.57 -21.52 -22.41
C MET A 533 6.54 -22.06 -21.39
N GLY A 534 5.29 -21.58 -21.44
CA GLY A 534 4.20 -22.08 -20.60
C GLY A 534 4.22 -21.61 -19.14
N ASP A 535 5.17 -20.75 -18.76
CA ASP A 535 5.28 -20.17 -17.42
C ASP A 535 4.47 -18.87 -17.22
N LYS A 536 3.79 -18.41 -18.27
CA LYS A 536 2.95 -17.21 -18.28
C LYS A 536 1.50 -17.62 -18.54
N GLU A 537 0.58 -16.95 -17.87
CA GLU A 537 -0.84 -17.01 -18.21
C GLU A 537 -1.10 -16.17 -19.46
N VAL A 538 -2.11 -16.56 -20.23
CA VAL A 538 -2.52 -15.86 -21.43
C VAL A 538 -3.89 -15.23 -21.22
N LEU A 539 -4.01 -13.94 -21.54
CA LEU A 539 -5.28 -13.27 -21.76
C LEU A 539 -5.50 -13.16 -23.26
N LEU A 540 -6.44 -13.94 -23.80
CA LEU A 540 -6.73 -14.05 -25.22
C LEU A 540 -7.96 -13.18 -25.57
N ASP A 541 -7.89 -12.49 -26.71
CA ASP A 541 -9.06 -11.83 -27.31
C ASP A 541 -10.13 -12.88 -27.65
N PRO A 542 -11.43 -12.62 -27.40
CA PRO A 542 -12.49 -13.61 -27.65
C PRO A 542 -12.54 -14.14 -29.09
N GLU A 543 -12.12 -13.35 -30.07
CA GLU A 543 -12.08 -13.71 -31.49
C GLU A 543 -10.72 -14.30 -31.91
N GLY A 544 -9.76 -14.42 -30.98
CA GLY A 544 -8.43 -14.97 -31.25
C GLY A 544 -7.55 -14.05 -32.10
N ARG A 545 -7.78 -12.73 -32.06
CA ARG A 545 -7.02 -11.75 -32.87
C ARG A 545 -5.72 -11.28 -32.20
N ALA A 546 -5.67 -11.28 -30.87
CA ALA A 546 -4.51 -10.87 -30.09
C ALA A 546 -4.45 -11.57 -28.73
N PHE A 547 -3.30 -11.53 -28.07
CA PHE A 547 -3.15 -12.00 -26.68
C PHE A 547 -2.13 -11.19 -25.87
N ILE A 548 -2.24 -11.28 -24.54
CA ILE A 548 -1.22 -10.80 -23.59
C ILE A 548 -0.73 -11.97 -22.74
N ALA A 549 0.58 -12.19 -22.73
CA ALA A 549 1.23 -13.09 -21.79
C ALA A 549 1.58 -12.34 -20.48
N TYR A 550 1.10 -12.83 -19.35
CA TYR A 550 1.32 -12.20 -18.04
C TYR A 550 1.56 -13.21 -16.92
N ALA A 551 2.17 -12.77 -15.83
CA ALA A 551 2.34 -13.56 -14.62
C ALA A 551 1.53 -12.99 -13.46
N ASP A 552 0.95 -13.87 -12.66
CA ASP A 552 0.27 -13.54 -11.41
C ASP A 552 1.17 -13.84 -10.21
N THR A 553 1.69 -12.79 -9.56
CA THR A 553 2.51 -12.94 -8.35
C THR A 553 1.69 -13.02 -7.06
N GLY A 554 0.35 -12.97 -7.16
CA GLY A 554 -0.58 -12.79 -6.07
C GLY A 554 -0.71 -11.34 -5.61
N ARG A 555 0.27 -10.48 -5.91
CA ARG A 555 0.29 -9.04 -5.59
C ARG A 555 0.19 -8.16 -6.82
N ALA A 556 0.72 -8.62 -7.95
CA ALA A 556 0.69 -7.93 -9.22
C ALA A 556 0.34 -8.92 -10.35
N LEU A 557 -0.37 -8.41 -11.36
CA LEU A 557 -0.41 -8.97 -12.70
C LEU A 557 0.62 -8.23 -13.53
N ILE A 558 1.60 -8.96 -14.04
CA ILE A 558 2.74 -8.37 -14.77
C ILE A 558 2.76 -8.97 -16.16
N ALA A 559 2.36 -8.20 -17.17
CA ALA A 559 2.52 -8.54 -18.58
C ALA A 559 3.98 -8.49 -18.98
N ARG A 560 4.38 -9.42 -19.85
CA ARG A 560 5.70 -9.44 -20.48
C ARG A 560 5.59 -8.90 -21.90
N ALA A 561 6.34 -7.83 -22.18
CA ALA A 561 6.34 -7.12 -23.46
C ALA A 561 4.97 -6.55 -23.85
N ASP A 562 4.86 -6.12 -25.10
CA ASP A 562 3.61 -5.63 -25.69
C ASP A 562 2.63 -6.79 -25.95
N PRO A 563 1.31 -6.53 -26.06
CA PRO A 563 0.38 -7.51 -26.60
C PRO A 563 0.77 -7.93 -28.03
N VAL A 564 0.47 -9.17 -28.39
CA VAL A 564 0.82 -9.76 -29.68
C VAL A 564 -0.45 -9.99 -30.49
N GLY A 565 -0.49 -9.51 -31.74
CA GLY A 565 -1.63 -9.64 -32.64
C GLY A 565 -2.11 -8.29 -33.19
N GLU A 566 -3.40 -8.22 -33.55
CA GLU A 566 -4.02 -7.00 -34.10
C GLU A 566 -4.07 -5.84 -33.08
N GLU A 567 -3.83 -4.62 -33.55
CA GLU A 567 -3.61 -3.44 -32.70
C GLU A 567 -4.85 -2.95 -31.95
N GLU A 568 -6.03 -3.09 -32.57
CA GLU A 568 -7.31 -2.76 -31.93
C GLU A 568 -7.59 -3.73 -30.77
N ALA A 569 -7.52 -5.04 -31.03
CA ALA A 569 -7.66 -6.08 -30.01
C ALA A 569 -6.58 -5.98 -28.91
N ALA A 570 -5.35 -5.60 -29.26
CA ALA A 570 -4.27 -5.36 -28.31
C ALA A 570 -4.60 -4.25 -27.31
N THR A 571 -5.20 -3.15 -27.79
CA THR A 571 -5.60 -2.01 -26.94
C THR A 571 -6.69 -2.42 -25.97
N ASP A 572 -7.69 -3.18 -26.43
CA ASP A 572 -8.76 -3.72 -25.58
C ASP A 572 -8.21 -4.69 -24.53
N LEU A 573 -7.26 -5.55 -24.90
CA LEU A 573 -6.62 -6.48 -23.96
C LEU A 573 -5.81 -5.76 -22.87
N ILE A 574 -5.16 -4.65 -23.20
CA ILE A 574 -4.44 -3.83 -22.22
C ILE A 574 -5.40 -3.33 -21.13
N TRP A 575 -6.56 -2.80 -21.53
CA TRP A 575 -7.62 -2.40 -20.61
C TRP A 575 -8.21 -3.59 -19.85
N ALA A 576 -8.47 -4.71 -20.53
CA ALA A 576 -9.00 -5.92 -19.91
C ALA A 576 -8.06 -6.48 -18.82
N LEU A 577 -6.74 -6.43 -19.03
CA LEU A 577 -5.76 -6.83 -18.01
C LEU A 577 -5.79 -5.88 -16.81
N ARG A 578 -5.92 -4.57 -17.07
CA ARG A 578 -6.03 -3.54 -16.03
C ARG A 578 -7.29 -3.74 -15.18
N GLU A 579 -8.43 -3.99 -15.81
CA GLU A 579 -9.69 -4.29 -15.14
C GLU A 579 -9.64 -5.60 -14.36
N LYS A 580 -9.00 -6.63 -14.92
CA LYS A 580 -8.77 -7.91 -14.23
C LYS A 580 -7.93 -7.69 -12.98
N ALA A 581 -6.82 -6.96 -13.08
CA ALA A 581 -5.98 -6.62 -11.93
C ALA A 581 -6.77 -5.85 -10.87
N ASP A 582 -7.61 -4.90 -11.26
CA ASP A 582 -8.41 -4.12 -10.34
C ASP A 582 -9.50 -4.94 -9.63
N ARG A 583 -10.22 -5.81 -10.36
CA ARG A 583 -11.20 -6.75 -9.78
C ARG A 583 -10.59 -7.73 -8.77
N MET A 584 -9.30 -8.06 -8.96
CA MET A 584 -8.52 -8.92 -8.06
C MET A 584 -7.82 -8.15 -6.94
N GLY A 585 -7.85 -6.81 -6.97
CA GLY A 585 -7.13 -5.96 -6.00
C GLY A 585 -5.61 -6.04 -6.11
N ARG A 586 -5.09 -6.32 -7.31
CA ARG A 586 -3.66 -6.46 -7.62
C ARG A 586 -3.13 -5.23 -8.38
N LEU A 587 -1.82 -5.03 -8.32
CA LEU A 587 -1.15 -4.06 -9.20
C LEU A 587 -1.19 -4.58 -10.65
N CYS A 588 -1.27 -3.69 -11.62
CA CYS A 588 -1.15 -4.02 -13.03
C CYS A 588 0.13 -3.38 -13.56
N ALA A 589 0.99 -4.14 -14.23
CA ALA A 589 2.20 -3.61 -14.83
C ALA A 589 2.54 -4.33 -16.14
N PHE A 590 3.30 -3.65 -16.99
CA PHE A 590 3.77 -4.17 -18.26
C PHE A 590 5.29 -3.96 -18.34
N TYR A 591 6.02 -5.05 -18.43
CA TYR A 591 7.48 -5.08 -18.33
C TYR A 591 8.13 -5.32 -19.70
N GLY A 592 8.95 -4.36 -20.14
CA GLY A 592 9.65 -4.44 -21.42
C GLY A 592 8.78 -4.06 -22.62
N VAL A 593 7.87 -3.10 -22.44
CA VAL A 593 6.99 -2.61 -23.51
C VAL A 593 7.72 -1.66 -24.45
N SER A 594 7.31 -1.63 -25.71
CA SER A 594 7.85 -0.71 -26.71
C SER A 594 7.16 0.67 -26.65
N PRO A 595 7.59 1.65 -27.45
CA PRO A 595 6.87 2.92 -27.59
C PRO A 595 5.43 2.81 -28.11
N ARG A 596 5.06 1.69 -28.75
CA ARG A 596 3.81 1.53 -29.53
C ARG A 596 2.55 1.88 -28.74
N TYR A 597 2.42 1.37 -27.51
CA TYR A 597 1.23 1.53 -26.68
C TYR A 597 1.39 2.54 -25.54
N LEU A 598 2.42 3.41 -25.57
CA LEU A 598 2.64 4.42 -24.53
C LEU A 598 1.44 5.33 -24.28
N PRO A 599 0.71 5.83 -25.30
CA PRO A 599 -0.50 6.63 -25.07
C PRO A 599 -1.53 5.89 -24.22
N VAL A 600 -1.81 4.62 -24.54
CA VAL A 600 -2.77 3.77 -23.80
C VAL A 600 -2.35 3.59 -22.34
N PHE A 601 -1.05 3.37 -22.09
CA PHE A 601 -0.54 3.27 -20.73
C PHE A 601 -0.66 4.58 -19.93
N LEU A 602 -0.47 5.73 -20.60
CA LEU A 602 -0.64 7.05 -19.99
C LEU A 602 -2.11 7.34 -19.67
N ASP A 603 -3.04 6.97 -20.55
CA ASP A 603 -4.49 7.12 -20.35
C ASP A 603 -4.99 6.30 -19.15
N MET A 604 -4.38 5.14 -18.89
CA MET A 604 -4.63 4.35 -17.67
C MET A 604 -4.01 4.95 -16.39
N GLY A 605 -3.27 6.05 -16.51
CA GLY A 605 -2.56 6.68 -15.39
C GLY A 605 -1.31 5.91 -14.92
N LEU A 606 -0.73 5.05 -15.77
CA LEU A 606 0.52 4.36 -15.46
C LEU A 606 1.72 5.30 -15.65
N SER A 607 2.70 5.17 -14.77
CA SER A 607 4.00 5.80 -14.94
C SER A 607 4.87 4.96 -15.87
N ILE A 608 5.48 5.64 -16.83
CA ILE A 608 6.39 5.06 -17.81
C ILE A 608 7.83 5.31 -17.36
N VAL A 609 8.60 4.24 -17.19
CA VAL A 609 10.01 4.31 -16.79
C VAL A 609 10.84 3.59 -17.84
N LYS A 610 11.83 4.26 -18.44
CA LYS A 610 12.78 3.58 -19.34
C LYS A 610 13.63 2.61 -18.50
N ILE A 611 13.64 1.34 -18.89
CA ILE A 611 14.36 0.28 -18.14
C ILE A 611 15.49 -0.34 -18.95
N GLY A 612 15.68 0.06 -20.22
CA GLY A 612 16.79 -0.39 -21.06
C GLY A 612 16.51 -0.18 -22.55
N GLU A 613 17.35 -0.80 -23.38
CA GLU A 613 17.22 -0.79 -24.84
C GLU A 613 17.46 -2.18 -25.42
N THR A 614 16.76 -2.50 -26.50
CA THR A 614 16.94 -3.70 -27.31
C THR A 614 17.89 -3.40 -28.46
N ALA A 615 18.87 -4.26 -28.69
CA ALA A 615 19.79 -4.17 -29.82
C ALA A 615 19.29 -5.00 -31.00
N ARG A 616 19.11 -4.37 -32.17
CA ARG A 616 18.78 -5.03 -33.44
C ARG A 616 19.83 -4.74 -34.50
N ILE A 617 20.30 -5.75 -35.21
CA ILE A 617 21.19 -5.61 -36.35
C ILE A 617 20.35 -5.53 -37.61
N ASP A 618 20.53 -4.48 -38.42
CA ASP A 618 19.91 -4.39 -39.74
C ASP A 618 20.69 -5.25 -40.74
N LEU A 619 20.13 -6.40 -41.09
CA LEU A 619 20.77 -7.39 -41.96
C LEU A 619 20.85 -6.91 -43.42
N SER A 620 20.05 -5.91 -43.83
CA SER A 620 20.14 -5.35 -45.18
C SER A 620 21.44 -4.58 -45.42
N THR A 621 22.02 -4.02 -44.35
CA THR A 621 23.27 -3.25 -44.38
C THR A 621 24.45 -3.95 -43.70
N PHE A 622 24.21 -5.11 -43.09
CA PHE A 622 25.22 -5.79 -42.29
C PHE A 622 26.39 -6.27 -43.15
N THR A 623 27.60 -5.92 -42.73
CA THR A 623 28.85 -6.42 -43.29
C THR A 623 29.82 -6.80 -42.18
N LEU A 624 30.66 -7.80 -42.48
CA LEU A 624 31.80 -8.15 -41.65
C LEU A 624 33.04 -7.31 -41.94
N ASP A 625 32.97 -6.32 -42.84
CA ASP A 625 34.11 -5.46 -43.17
C ASP A 625 34.46 -4.47 -42.06
N GLY A 626 35.70 -3.98 -42.09
CA GLY A 626 36.18 -2.96 -41.16
C GLY A 626 36.90 -3.47 -39.90
N PRO A 627 37.52 -2.57 -39.12
CA PRO A 627 38.40 -2.94 -38.00
C PRO A 627 37.64 -3.49 -36.80
N LYS A 628 36.44 -2.98 -36.49
CA LYS A 628 35.63 -3.42 -35.34
C LYS A 628 35.23 -4.90 -35.40
N LYS A 629 35.11 -5.47 -36.61
CA LYS A 629 34.70 -6.86 -36.85
C LYS A 629 35.87 -7.86 -36.97
N LYS A 630 37.12 -7.41 -36.75
CA LYS A 630 38.33 -8.26 -36.88
C LYS A 630 38.24 -9.56 -36.07
N ASN A 631 37.74 -9.49 -34.84
CA ASN A 631 37.62 -10.66 -33.97
C ASN A 631 36.60 -11.68 -34.48
N PHE A 632 35.52 -11.23 -35.12
CA PHE A 632 34.50 -12.10 -35.72
C PHE A 632 35.03 -12.78 -36.99
N ARG A 633 35.70 -12.03 -37.88
CA ARG A 633 36.37 -12.61 -39.05
C ARG A 633 37.47 -13.62 -38.67
N TYR A 634 38.24 -13.32 -37.62
CA TYR A 634 39.23 -14.25 -37.08
C TYR A 634 38.57 -15.54 -36.57
N ALA A 635 37.53 -15.44 -35.76
CA ALA A 635 36.80 -16.60 -35.23
C ALA A 635 36.23 -17.47 -36.37
N LEU A 636 35.66 -16.85 -37.40
CA LEU A 636 35.12 -17.54 -38.58
C LEU A 636 36.21 -18.31 -39.34
N SER A 637 37.31 -17.63 -39.68
CA SER A 637 38.43 -18.24 -40.41
C SER A 637 39.16 -19.31 -39.60
N LYS A 638 39.29 -19.11 -38.28
CA LYS A 638 39.93 -20.07 -37.38
C LYS A 638 39.06 -21.32 -37.20
N GLY A 639 37.77 -21.15 -36.95
CA GLY A 639 36.83 -22.25 -36.78
C GLY A 639 36.74 -23.15 -38.01
N ARG A 640 36.62 -22.57 -39.20
CA ARG A 640 36.60 -23.33 -40.47
C ARG A 640 37.92 -24.07 -40.71
N ARG A 641 39.06 -23.46 -40.40
CA ARG A 641 40.39 -24.10 -40.51
C ARG A 641 40.56 -25.26 -39.54
N ASP A 642 40.06 -25.10 -38.32
CA ASP A 642 40.19 -26.07 -37.24
C ASP A 642 39.10 -27.17 -37.31
N GLY A 643 38.22 -27.16 -38.33
CA GLY A 643 37.24 -28.22 -38.59
C GLY A 643 35.88 -28.06 -37.91
N TYR A 644 35.61 -26.92 -37.26
CA TYR A 644 34.34 -26.65 -36.58
C TYR A 644 33.26 -26.25 -37.59
N ARG A 645 32.08 -26.85 -37.49
CA ARG A 645 30.98 -26.71 -38.45
C ARG A 645 29.74 -26.11 -37.81
N PHE A 646 29.15 -25.14 -38.51
CA PHE A 646 27.84 -24.56 -38.16
C PHE A 646 26.73 -25.29 -38.91
N GLU A 647 25.63 -25.56 -38.22
CA GLU A 647 24.45 -26.22 -38.79
C GLU A 647 23.18 -25.66 -38.14
N ILE A 648 22.07 -25.63 -38.88
CA ILE A 648 20.74 -25.40 -38.34
C ILE A 648 20.01 -26.73 -38.30
N LEU A 649 19.64 -27.18 -37.10
CA LEU A 649 18.76 -28.31 -36.91
C LEU A 649 17.30 -27.81 -37.04
N PRO A 650 16.54 -28.29 -38.04
CA PRO A 650 15.12 -27.95 -38.15
C PRO A 650 14.35 -28.42 -36.92
N ALA A 651 13.32 -27.67 -36.51
CA ALA A 651 12.50 -28.00 -35.33
C ALA A 651 11.97 -29.45 -35.32
N ALA A 652 11.68 -30.01 -36.50
CA ALA A 652 11.23 -31.40 -36.65
C ALA A 652 12.31 -32.46 -36.29
N GLU A 653 13.58 -32.12 -36.40
CA GLU A 653 14.72 -33.01 -36.12
C GLU A 653 15.27 -32.84 -34.69
N VAL A 654 14.95 -31.72 -34.03
CA VAL A 654 15.35 -31.41 -32.65
C VAL A 654 15.05 -32.53 -31.64
N PRO A 655 13.88 -33.21 -31.66
CA PRO A 655 13.59 -34.29 -30.71
C PRO A 655 14.67 -35.39 -30.66
N ALA A 656 15.31 -35.70 -31.80
CA ALA A 656 16.38 -36.70 -31.87
C ALA A 656 17.68 -36.22 -31.19
N HIS A 657 17.90 -34.91 -31.10
CA HIS A 657 19.10 -34.29 -30.53
C HIS A 657 18.92 -33.77 -29.09
N LEU A 658 17.71 -33.86 -28.51
CA LEU A 658 17.42 -33.37 -27.15
C LEU A 658 18.39 -33.88 -26.07
N PRO A 659 18.79 -35.16 -26.02
CA PRO A 659 19.73 -35.65 -25.00
C PRO A 659 21.09 -34.95 -25.05
N GLU A 660 21.60 -34.69 -26.27
CA GLU A 660 22.88 -34.02 -26.50
C GLU A 660 22.81 -32.54 -26.09
N LEU A 661 21.73 -31.86 -26.49
CA LEU A 661 21.48 -30.46 -26.12
C LEU A 661 21.30 -30.28 -24.61
N ARG A 662 20.62 -31.24 -23.95
CA ARG A 662 20.44 -31.25 -22.49
C ARG A 662 21.79 -31.37 -21.77
N ALA A 663 22.67 -32.26 -22.24
CA ALA A 663 24.00 -32.42 -21.64
C ALA A 663 24.82 -31.12 -21.70
N ILE A 664 24.80 -30.41 -22.83
CA ILE A 664 25.47 -29.10 -22.98
C ILE A 664 24.86 -28.06 -22.05
N SER A 665 23.53 -28.03 -21.97
CA SER A 665 22.78 -27.14 -21.11
C SER A 665 23.12 -27.34 -19.63
N ASP A 666 23.15 -28.58 -19.16
CA ASP A 666 23.45 -28.94 -17.78
C ASP A 666 24.91 -28.62 -17.43
N ALA A 667 25.85 -28.89 -18.35
CA ALA A 667 27.25 -28.53 -18.21
C ALA A 667 27.46 -27.01 -18.09
N TRP A 668 26.75 -26.23 -18.92
CA TRP A 668 26.79 -24.77 -18.89
C TRP A 668 26.27 -24.22 -17.55
N LEU A 669 25.15 -24.74 -17.06
CA LEU A 669 24.57 -24.33 -15.77
C LEU A 669 25.52 -24.65 -14.61
N ALA A 670 26.15 -25.83 -14.62
CA ALA A 670 27.14 -26.22 -13.64
C ALA A 670 28.37 -25.28 -13.64
N GLN A 671 28.88 -24.93 -14.83
CA GLN A 671 30.01 -24.00 -14.97
C GLN A 671 29.68 -22.58 -14.48
N LYS A 672 28.47 -22.09 -14.74
CA LYS A 672 28.02 -20.76 -14.33
C LYS A 672 27.48 -20.70 -12.91
N GLN A 673 27.44 -21.83 -12.18
CA GLN A 673 26.82 -21.97 -10.86
C GLN A 673 25.39 -21.38 -10.80
N GLY A 674 24.65 -21.51 -11.90
CA GLY A 674 23.35 -20.88 -12.10
C GLY A 674 22.18 -21.85 -11.91
N GLU A 675 21.01 -21.30 -11.60
CA GLU A 675 19.72 -21.99 -11.77
C GLU A 675 19.02 -21.43 -13.02
N GLU A 676 18.11 -22.21 -13.59
CA GLU A 676 17.27 -21.77 -14.70
C GLU A 676 16.50 -20.49 -14.35
N LYS A 677 16.27 -19.67 -15.37
CA LYS A 677 15.47 -18.44 -15.25
C LYS A 677 14.09 -18.66 -15.83
N SER A 678 13.20 -17.73 -15.56
CA SER A 678 11.83 -17.76 -16.06
C SER A 678 11.34 -16.36 -16.43
N PHE A 679 10.09 -16.28 -16.88
CA PHE A 679 9.31 -15.10 -17.19
C PHE A 679 9.84 -14.28 -18.37
N ALA A 680 10.99 -13.64 -18.20
CA ALA A 680 11.62 -12.80 -19.21
C ALA A 680 12.74 -13.49 -20.01
N LEU A 681 13.10 -14.71 -19.61
CA LEU A 681 14.11 -15.56 -20.23
C LEU A 681 13.58 -16.99 -20.32
N GLY A 682 13.96 -17.73 -21.36
CA GLY A 682 13.65 -19.14 -21.47
C GLY A 682 14.49 -20.03 -20.57
N ALA A 683 14.03 -21.27 -20.41
CA ALA A 683 14.71 -22.35 -19.72
C ALA A 683 14.82 -23.57 -20.64
N PHE A 684 15.79 -24.45 -20.39
CA PHE A 684 15.91 -25.67 -21.17
C PHE A 684 14.86 -26.68 -20.74
N THR A 685 13.72 -26.69 -21.43
CA THR A 685 12.67 -27.69 -21.25
C THR A 685 12.25 -28.25 -22.60
N GLU A 686 12.06 -29.56 -22.66
CA GLU A 686 11.87 -30.29 -23.92
C GLU A 686 10.64 -29.78 -24.68
N ASP A 687 9.55 -29.51 -23.97
CA ASP A 687 8.31 -28.91 -24.47
C ASP A 687 8.49 -27.53 -25.11
N TYR A 688 9.50 -26.78 -24.69
CA TYR A 688 9.82 -25.44 -25.21
C TYR A 688 10.81 -25.52 -26.37
N ILE A 689 11.89 -26.29 -26.21
CA ILE A 689 13.01 -26.35 -27.15
C ILE A 689 12.60 -26.94 -28.51
N VAL A 690 11.68 -27.90 -28.54
CA VAL A 690 11.20 -28.53 -29.78
C VAL A 690 10.37 -27.60 -30.68
N ASN A 691 9.99 -26.40 -30.21
CA ASN A 691 9.24 -25.44 -31.04
C ASN A 691 10.14 -24.65 -32.00
N PHE A 692 11.46 -24.77 -31.90
CA PHE A 692 12.41 -23.88 -32.56
C PHE A 692 13.42 -24.64 -33.42
N ASP A 693 13.84 -24.00 -34.50
CA ASP A 693 15.10 -24.39 -35.15
C ASP A 693 16.27 -24.09 -34.20
N ILE A 694 17.29 -24.93 -34.22
CA ILE A 694 18.44 -24.81 -33.32
C ILE A 694 19.71 -24.65 -34.12
N ALA A 695 20.35 -23.50 -33.96
CA ALA A 695 21.70 -23.27 -34.45
C ALA A 695 22.69 -24.03 -33.57
N VAL A 696 23.52 -24.88 -34.17
CA VAL A 696 24.52 -25.68 -33.46
C VAL A 696 25.91 -25.45 -34.02
N LEU A 697 26.90 -25.55 -33.14
CA LEU A 697 28.31 -25.64 -33.51
C LEU A 697 28.77 -27.07 -33.20
N ARG A 698 29.31 -27.75 -34.21
CA ARG A 698 29.93 -29.06 -34.10
C ARG A 698 31.44 -28.97 -34.09
N ASP A 699 32.07 -29.81 -33.29
CA ASP A 699 33.51 -30.01 -33.32
C ASP A 699 33.94 -30.85 -34.54
N PRO A 700 35.26 -31.03 -34.78
CA PRO A 700 35.76 -31.83 -35.90
C PRO A 700 35.29 -33.29 -35.88
N ASP A 701 35.05 -33.84 -34.68
CA ASP A 701 34.56 -35.20 -34.46
C ASP A 701 33.04 -35.33 -34.70
N GLY A 702 32.34 -34.21 -34.91
CA GLY A 702 30.93 -34.14 -35.26
C GLY A 702 29.98 -33.98 -34.08
N ALA A 703 30.48 -33.88 -32.84
CA ALA A 703 29.66 -33.69 -31.66
C ALA A 703 29.23 -32.23 -31.50
N ILE A 704 28.01 -31.99 -31.02
CA ILE A 704 27.53 -30.64 -30.68
C ILE A 704 28.24 -30.18 -29.41
N ILE A 705 28.79 -28.96 -29.46
CA ILE A 705 29.51 -28.34 -28.33
C ILE A 705 28.87 -27.01 -27.88
N ALA A 706 28.04 -26.41 -28.73
CA ALA A 706 27.29 -25.21 -28.43
C ALA A 706 25.99 -25.18 -29.24
N PHE A 707 24.95 -24.56 -28.69
CA PHE A 707 23.68 -24.37 -29.37
C PHE A 707 23.02 -23.03 -29.03
N ALA A 708 22.13 -22.58 -29.91
CA ALA A 708 21.20 -21.49 -29.68
C ALA A 708 19.85 -21.80 -30.32
N ASN A 709 18.74 -21.60 -29.59
CA ASN A 709 17.41 -21.71 -30.18
C ASN A 709 17.03 -20.42 -30.91
N LEU A 710 16.46 -20.56 -32.10
CA LEU A 710 16.10 -19.46 -32.99
C LEU A 710 14.60 -19.19 -32.92
N MET A 711 14.23 -18.03 -32.39
CA MET A 711 12.86 -17.54 -32.40
C MET A 711 12.61 -16.73 -33.68
N ASN A 712 11.60 -17.14 -34.45
CA ASN A 712 11.25 -16.53 -35.73
C ASN A 712 10.01 -15.64 -35.60
N GLY A 713 10.13 -14.37 -36.00
CA GLY A 713 9.05 -13.40 -36.12
C GLY A 713 8.59 -13.27 -37.58
N ALA A 714 7.79 -14.23 -38.06
CA ALA A 714 7.17 -14.26 -39.39
C ALA A 714 8.13 -13.97 -40.57
N GLY A 715 9.40 -14.36 -40.47
CA GLY A 715 10.43 -14.13 -41.49
C GLY A 715 10.99 -12.70 -41.53
N VAL A 716 10.51 -11.79 -40.67
CA VAL A 716 10.95 -10.39 -40.62
C VAL A 716 12.11 -10.19 -39.66
N GLU A 717 11.97 -10.72 -38.44
CA GLU A 717 12.98 -10.64 -37.38
C GLU A 717 13.32 -12.04 -36.88
N ILE A 718 14.58 -12.26 -36.53
CA ILE A 718 15.04 -13.45 -35.80
C ILE A 718 15.69 -13.05 -34.50
N CYS A 719 15.45 -13.83 -33.44
CA CYS A 719 15.97 -13.58 -32.10
C CYS A 719 16.52 -14.89 -31.50
N ILE A 720 17.51 -14.75 -30.62
CA ILE A 720 18.00 -15.87 -29.79
C ILE A 720 17.47 -15.73 -28.36
N ASP A 721 17.21 -16.86 -27.71
CA ASP A 721 16.82 -16.90 -26.30
C ASP A 721 17.92 -17.58 -25.46
N LEU A 722 18.04 -18.90 -25.57
CA LEU A 722 19.14 -19.65 -24.99
C LEU A 722 20.31 -19.65 -25.96
N MET A 723 21.51 -19.43 -25.42
CA MET A 723 22.75 -19.72 -26.10
C MET A 723 23.72 -20.33 -25.10
N ARG A 724 24.01 -21.62 -25.25
CA ARG A 724 24.77 -22.42 -24.29
C ARG A 724 25.89 -23.18 -24.98
N TYR A 725 26.92 -23.48 -24.20
CA TYR A 725 28.13 -24.16 -24.64
C TYR A 725 28.72 -24.95 -23.48
N ASP A 726 29.45 -26.01 -23.78
CA ASP A 726 30.17 -26.77 -22.75
C ASP A 726 31.68 -26.47 -22.75
N GLY A 727 32.44 -27.16 -21.88
CA GLY A 727 33.88 -26.94 -21.72
C GLY A 727 34.74 -27.24 -22.95
N ARG A 728 34.20 -27.91 -23.97
CA ARG A 728 34.90 -28.20 -25.23
C ARG A 728 34.88 -27.01 -26.18
N CYS A 729 33.95 -26.06 -26.00
CA CYS A 729 33.83 -24.89 -26.86
C CYS A 729 35.05 -23.97 -26.72
N PRO A 730 35.80 -23.69 -27.81
CA PRO A 730 36.97 -22.83 -27.75
C PRO A 730 36.58 -21.38 -27.43
N GLY A 731 37.51 -20.59 -26.89
CA GLY A 731 37.24 -19.19 -26.49
C GLY A 731 36.74 -18.28 -27.62
N TRP A 732 36.96 -18.64 -28.89
CA TRP A 732 36.43 -17.95 -30.07
C TRP A 732 35.15 -18.59 -30.65
N GLY A 733 34.74 -19.78 -30.20
CA GLY A 733 33.63 -20.55 -30.75
C GLY A 733 32.29 -19.82 -30.66
N MET A 734 32.04 -19.10 -29.57
CA MET A 734 30.83 -18.27 -29.41
C MET A 734 30.77 -17.12 -30.43
N ASN A 735 31.92 -16.53 -30.77
CA ASN A 735 31.98 -15.50 -31.81
C ASN A 735 31.73 -16.12 -33.18
N GLN A 736 32.21 -17.35 -33.45
CA GLN A 736 31.87 -18.06 -34.70
C GLN A 736 30.37 -18.34 -34.77
N LEU A 737 29.78 -18.95 -33.73
CA LEU A 737 28.36 -19.30 -33.72
C LEU A 737 27.46 -18.08 -33.92
N PHE A 738 27.71 -16.97 -33.21
CA PHE A 738 26.99 -15.70 -33.45
C PHE A 738 27.15 -15.19 -34.89
N THR A 739 28.37 -15.23 -35.42
CA THR A 739 28.65 -14.72 -36.77
C THR A 739 27.94 -15.56 -37.84
N GLU A 740 28.04 -16.89 -37.76
CA GLU A 740 27.39 -17.79 -38.70
C GLU A 740 25.86 -17.70 -38.60
N MET A 741 25.27 -17.53 -37.40
CA MET A 741 23.82 -17.28 -37.25
C MET A 741 23.37 -15.99 -37.96
N ILE A 742 24.13 -14.90 -37.81
CA ILE A 742 23.79 -13.61 -38.44
C ILE A 742 23.90 -13.72 -39.97
N LEU A 743 24.96 -14.35 -40.47
CA LEU A 743 25.14 -14.59 -41.92
C LEU A 743 24.07 -15.51 -42.48
N TRP A 744 23.70 -16.57 -41.75
CA TRP A 744 22.61 -17.46 -42.12
C TRP A 744 21.28 -16.71 -42.18
N ALA A 745 20.95 -15.91 -41.17
CA ALA A 745 19.73 -15.11 -41.15
C ALA A 745 19.69 -14.10 -42.32
N GLN A 746 20.84 -13.47 -42.63
CA GLN A 746 20.96 -12.59 -43.79
C GLN A 746 20.72 -13.35 -45.10
N ALA A 747 21.25 -14.57 -45.24
CA ALA A 747 21.06 -15.42 -46.42
C ALA A 747 19.62 -15.92 -46.57
N GLN A 748 18.90 -16.13 -45.46
CA GLN A 748 17.47 -16.47 -45.45
C GLN A 748 16.55 -15.26 -45.71
N GLY A 749 17.10 -14.05 -45.84
CA GLY A 749 16.34 -12.85 -46.17
C GLY A 749 15.66 -12.16 -44.99
N PHE A 750 16.03 -12.47 -43.75
CA PHE A 750 15.55 -11.73 -42.57
C PHE A 750 16.01 -10.27 -42.63
N ARG A 751 15.16 -9.35 -42.16
CA ARG A 751 15.51 -7.92 -42.06
C ARG A 751 16.31 -7.62 -40.79
N TRP A 752 15.92 -8.20 -39.67
CA TRP A 752 16.46 -7.87 -38.35
C TRP A 752 16.98 -9.10 -37.62
N PHE A 753 18.15 -8.97 -36.99
CA PHE A 753 18.66 -9.91 -35.99
C PHE A 753 18.66 -9.26 -34.60
N ARG A 754 17.80 -9.73 -33.69
CA ARG A 754 17.67 -9.21 -32.33
C ARG A 754 18.68 -9.89 -31.39
N LEU A 755 19.59 -9.09 -30.83
CA LEU A 755 20.60 -9.54 -29.84
C LEU A 755 20.05 -9.56 -28.39
N GLY A 756 18.79 -9.20 -28.20
CA GLY A 756 18.11 -9.08 -26.91
C GLY A 756 18.38 -7.76 -26.18
N ASN A 757 17.95 -7.69 -24.92
CA ASN A 757 17.91 -6.44 -24.14
C ASN A 757 19.23 -6.09 -23.43
N ALA A 758 19.51 -4.79 -23.28
CA ALA A 758 20.57 -4.21 -22.45
C ALA A 758 19.90 -3.41 -21.32
N PRO A 759 19.84 -3.96 -20.09
CA PRO A 759 19.18 -3.29 -18.97
C PRO A 759 19.83 -1.95 -18.62
N PHE A 760 18.98 -0.98 -18.27
CA PHE A 760 19.33 0.39 -17.84
C PHE A 760 20.22 1.19 -18.81
N SER A 761 20.32 0.72 -20.05
CA SER A 761 21.09 1.36 -21.11
C SER A 761 20.33 2.59 -21.65
N GLY A 762 21.07 3.66 -22.00
CA GLY A 762 20.49 4.86 -22.61
C GLY A 762 19.54 5.68 -21.71
N ILE A 763 19.68 5.57 -20.39
CA ILE A 763 18.93 6.39 -19.43
C ILE A 763 19.57 7.78 -19.32
N GLU A 764 18.79 8.81 -19.58
CA GLU A 764 19.20 10.22 -19.53
C GLU A 764 19.58 10.64 -18.10
N ARG A 765 20.76 11.25 -17.93
CA ARG A 765 21.34 11.64 -16.63
C ARG A 765 21.13 13.12 -16.27
N HIS A 766 20.33 13.82 -17.04
CA HIS A 766 20.12 15.25 -16.87
C HIS A 766 19.61 15.58 -15.45
N ARG A 767 19.99 16.73 -14.89
CA ARG A 767 19.65 17.14 -13.51
C ARG A 767 18.13 17.15 -13.24
N LEU A 768 17.35 17.47 -14.29
CA LEU A 768 15.89 17.49 -14.29
C LEU A 768 15.23 16.13 -14.60
N ALA A 769 16.01 15.07 -14.82
CA ALA A 769 15.47 13.73 -15.03
C ALA A 769 14.79 13.20 -13.76
N SER A 770 13.78 12.34 -13.95
CA SER A 770 13.00 11.80 -12.84
C SER A 770 13.88 11.07 -11.82
N ILE A 771 13.43 11.03 -10.56
CA ILE A 771 14.12 10.30 -9.47
C ILE A 771 14.44 8.84 -9.88
N TRP A 772 13.57 8.21 -10.68
CA TRP A 772 13.75 6.84 -11.16
C TRP A 772 14.80 6.70 -12.25
N HIS A 773 14.97 7.70 -13.12
CA HIS A 773 16.08 7.71 -14.09
C HIS A 773 17.42 7.88 -13.37
N ARG A 774 17.48 8.68 -12.30
CA ARG A 774 18.69 8.81 -11.48
C ARG A 774 19.01 7.53 -10.70
N LEU A 775 17.98 6.87 -10.14
CA LEU A 775 18.15 5.60 -9.46
C LEU A 775 18.52 4.46 -10.43
N GLY A 776 17.95 4.46 -11.64
CA GLY A 776 18.30 3.53 -12.71
C GLY A 776 19.73 3.74 -13.23
N GLY A 777 20.17 4.98 -13.37
CA GLY A 777 21.57 5.31 -13.68
C GLY A 777 22.53 4.86 -12.58
N PHE A 778 22.16 5.05 -11.31
CA PHE A 778 22.94 4.55 -10.17
C PHE A 778 23.02 3.01 -10.14
N LEU A 779 21.92 2.31 -10.41
CA LEU A 779 21.88 0.85 -10.52
C LEU A 779 22.65 0.32 -11.75
N TYR A 780 22.74 1.08 -12.85
CA TYR A 780 23.55 0.72 -14.01
C TYR A 780 25.05 0.75 -13.68
N GLU A 781 25.51 1.79 -12.98
CA GLU A 781 26.93 1.98 -12.62
C GLU A 781 27.38 1.12 -11.43
N HIS A 782 26.51 0.92 -10.43
CA HIS A 782 26.87 0.20 -9.19
C HIS A 782 26.28 -1.21 -9.13
N GLY A 783 25.45 -1.59 -10.11
CA GLY A 783 24.83 -2.91 -10.22
C GLY A 783 25.73 -3.98 -10.81
N GLU A 784 27.01 -3.68 -11.08
CA GLU A 784 28.01 -4.66 -11.55
C GLU A 784 28.06 -5.94 -10.69
N ARG A 785 27.75 -5.83 -9.39
CA ARG A 785 27.69 -6.99 -8.47
C ARG A 785 26.48 -7.90 -8.69
N ILE A 786 25.39 -7.39 -9.28
CA ILE A 786 24.14 -8.13 -9.50
C ILE A 786 24.06 -8.66 -10.95
N TYR A 787 24.65 -7.96 -11.92
CA TYR A 787 24.78 -8.40 -13.32
C TYR A 787 25.84 -7.53 -14.01
N SER A 788 26.69 -8.11 -14.87
CA SER A 788 27.69 -7.37 -15.64
C SER A 788 27.06 -6.60 -16.82
N PHE A 789 26.19 -5.62 -16.52
CA PHE A 789 25.36 -4.91 -17.50
C PHE A 789 26.18 -4.10 -18.52
N GLU A 790 27.28 -3.47 -18.07
CA GLU A 790 28.17 -2.69 -18.94
C GLU A 790 28.96 -3.56 -19.95
N GLY A 791 29.35 -4.77 -19.52
CA GLY A 791 29.98 -5.78 -20.40
C GLY A 791 29.02 -6.29 -21.49
N LEU A 792 27.73 -6.41 -21.17
CA LEU A 792 26.72 -6.90 -22.12
C LEU A 792 26.38 -5.86 -23.19
N ARG A 793 26.23 -4.57 -22.83
CA ARG A 793 26.06 -3.49 -23.82
C ARG A 793 27.29 -3.39 -24.71
N SER A 794 28.49 -3.37 -24.13
CA SER A 794 29.75 -3.27 -24.86
C SER A 794 29.98 -4.45 -25.80
N PHE A 795 29.48 -5.65 -25.47
CA PHE A 795 29.49 -6.79 -26.38
C PHE A 795 28.55 -6.55 -27.58
N LYS A 796 27.32 -6.07 -27.33
CA LYS A 796 26.32 -5.81 -28.38
C LYS A 796 26.72 -4.67 -29.31
N GLU A 797 27.35 -3.63 -28.78
CA GLU A 797 27.84 -2.47 -29.53
C GLU A 797 28.84 -2.86 -30.63
N LYS A 798 29.58 -3.96 -30.45
CA LYS A 798 30.52 -4.49 -31.47
C LYS A 798 29.81 -4.89 -32.77
N TRP A 799 28.50 -5.10 -32.73
CA TRP A 799 27.67 -5.44 -33.88
C TRP A 799 27.12 -4.20 -34.60
N ASP A 800 27.41 -2.99 -34.11
CA ASP A 800 26.85 -1.71 -34.58
C ASP A 800 25.30 -1.76 -34.70
N PRO A 801 24.57 -2.12 -33.61
CA PRO A 801 23.13 -2.32 -33.65
C PRO A 801 22.35 -0.99 -33.64
N VAL A 802 21.12 -1.04 -34.14
CA VAL A 802 20.09 -0.04 -33.88
C VAL A 802 19.49 -0.29 -32.49
N TRP A 803 19.61 0.71 -31.61
CA TRP A 803 19.08 0.65 -30.24
C TRP A 803 17.64 1.16 -30.18
N SER A 804 16.72 0.34 -29.68
CA SER A 804 15.32 0.70 -29.46
C SER A 804 14.99 0.71 -27.97
N PRO A 805 14.38 1.77 -27.41
CA PRO A 805 14.08 1.83 -25.98
C PRO A 805 12.93 0.90 -25.60
N HIS A 806 13.00 0.33 -24.40
CA HIS A 806 11.88 -0.39 -23.80
C HIS A 806 11.60 0.11 -22.36
N TYR A 807 10.34 0.00 -21.97
CA TYR A 807 9.81 0.66 -20.78
C TYR A 807 9.15 -0.31 -19.80
N LEU A 808 9.02 0.15 -18.57
CA LEU A 808 8.11 -0.39 -17.57
C LEU A 808 6.94 0.57 -17.45
N ALA A 809 5.73 0.09 -17.78
CA ALA A 809 4.49 0.78 -17.45
C ALA A 809 3.94 0.19 -16.14
N SER A 810 3.87 1.02 -15.08
CA SER A 810 3.44 0.55 -13.75
C SER A 810 2.80 1.67 -12.93
N PRO A 811 2.13 1.38 -11.82
CA PRO A 811 1.61 2.42 -10.94
C PRO A 811 2.77 3.27 -10.42
N GLY A 812 2.62 4.60 -10.46
CA GLY A 812 3.67 5.53 -10.06
C GLY A 812 4.06 5.47 -8.57
N GLY A 813 5.03 6.31 -8.19
CA GLY A 813 5.51 6.38 -6.81
C GLY A 813 6.17 5.08 -6.35
N LEU A 814 5.74 4.55 -5.20
CA LEU A 814 6.26 3.28 -4.63
C LEU A 814 5.82 2.02 -5.41
N GLY A 815 4.98 2.15 -6.44
CA GLY A 815 4.59 1.03 -7.29
C GLY A 815 5.75 0.50 -8.13
N VAL A 816 6.58 1.38 -8.68
CA VAL A 816 7.76 1.04 -9.51
C VAL A 816 8.72 0.07 -8.80
N PRO A 817 9.30 0.38 -7.62
CA PRO A 817 10.25 -0.51 -6.95
C PRO A 817 9.60 -1.83 -6.52
N ARG A 818 8.31 -1.79 -6.19
CA ARG A 818 7.56 -3.00 -5.84
C ARG A 818 7.39 -3.91 -7.05
N VAL A 819 7.02 -3.37 -8.21
CA VAL A 819 6.89 -4.16 -9.44
C VAL A 819 8.25 -4.71 -9.89
N LEU A 820 9.33 -3.91 -9.83
CA LEU A 820 10.67 -4.39 -10.16
C LEU A 820 11.12 -5.55 -9.26
N TYR A 821 10.82 -5.50 -7.96
CA TYR A 821 11.05 -6.62 -7.04
C TYR A 821 10.28 -7.87 -7.46
N GLU A 822 8.98 -7.72 -7.77
CA GLU A 822 8.13 -8.84 -8.19
C GLU A 822 8.59 -9.43 -9.54
N VAL A 823 9.04 -8.59 -10.49
CA VAL A 823 9.69 -9.04 -11.74
C VAL A 823 10.97 -9.83 -11.45
N ASN A 824 11.82 -9.37 -10.53
CA ASN A 824 13.04 -10.10 -10.18
C ASN A 824 12.72 -11.48 -9.56
N VAL A 825 11.71 -11.55 -8.70
CA VAL A 825 11.20 -12.83 -8.15
C VAL A 825 10.72 -13.75 -9.27
N LEU A 826 10.00 -13.23 -10.27
CA LEU A 826 9.55 -13.99 -11.44
C LEU A 826 10.72 -14.47 -12.31
N ILE A 827 11.74 -13.65 -12.52
CA ILE A 827 12.91 -14.03 -13.32
C ILE A 827 13.77 -15.08 -12.62
N SER A 828 13.88 -14.99 -11.29
CA SER A 828 14.73 -15.88 -10.48
C SER A 828 14.06 -17.21 -10.09
N GLY A 829 12.89 -17.55 -10.62
CA GLY A 829 12.19 -18.79 -10.27
C GLY A 829 11.57 -18.80 -8.86
N GLY A 830 11.36 -17.62 -8.26
CA GLY A 830 10.75 -17.43 -6.94
C GLY A 830 11.72 -16.94 -5.84
N VAL A 831 11.18 -16.75 -4.63
CA VAL A 831 11.93 -16.19 -3.47
C VAL A 831 13.11 -17.09 -3.06
N ARG A 832 12.99 -18.40 -3.25
CA ARG A 832 14.05 -19.37 -2.92
C ARG A 832 15.28 -19.20 -3.82
N GLY A 833 15.08 -18.92 -5.11
CA GLY A 833 16.16 -18.60 -6.05
C GLY A 833 16.86 -17.26 -5.72
N LEU A 834 16.12 -16.31 -5.12
CA LEU A 834 16.66 -15.03 -4.64
C LEU A 834 17.50 -15.18 -3.35
N VAL A 835 16.99 -15.88 -2.34
CA VAL A 835 17.67 -16.00 -1.03
C VAL A 835 18.94 -16.86 -1.10
N ARG A 836 18.94 -17.91 -1.93
CA ARG A 836 20.14 -18.76 -2.13
C ARG A 836 21.29 -17.99 -2.78
N ARG A 837 20.97 -16.95 -3.56
CA ARG A 837 21.94 -16.05 -4.16
C ARG A 837 22.60 -15.15 -3.11
N ASP A 838 21.80 -14.47 -2.29
CA ASP A 838 22.29 -13.59 -1.21
C ASP A 838 23.17 -14.33 -0.18
N SER A 839 22.85 -15.59 0.12
CA SER A 839 23.67 -16.40 1.03
C SER A 839 25.03 -16.80 0.46
N LYS A 840 25.16 -16.88 -0.87
CA LYS A 840 26.39 -17.33 -1.55
C LYS A 840 27.34 -16.19 -1.89
N GLU A 841 26.82 -14.99 -2.16
CA GLU A 841 27.63 -13.76 -2.31
C GLU A 841 28.28 -13.31 -0.99
N ARG A 842 27.87 -13.86 0.16
CA ARG A 842 28.53 -13.66 1.46
C ARG A 842 29.58 -14.72 1.81
N SER A 843 29.67 -15.80 1.02
CA SER A 843 30.56 -16.95 1.29
C SER A 843 31.66 -17.14 0.25
N GLY A 844 31.80 -16.23 -0.72
CA GLY A 844 32.92 -16.12 -1.65
C GLY A 844 33.45 -14.70 -1.62
#